data_AF-U4TYR4-F1
#
_entry.id   AF-U4TYR4-F1
#
_cell.length_a   1.000
_cell.length_b   1.000
_cell.length_c   1.000
_cell.angle_alpha   90.00
_cell.angle_beta   90.00
_cell.angle_gamma   90.00
#
_symmetry.space_group_name_H-M   'P 1'
#
loop_
_entity.id
_entity.type
_entity.pdbx_description
1 polymer ?
#
loop_
_entity_poly.entity_id
_entity_poly.type
_entity_poly.pdbx_seq_one_letter_code
_entity_poly.pdbx_strand_id
1 'polypeptide(L)'
;MFGNLLGWFGGGGNNQHNRPGGGGPGPIQTLILGYVAQQAIYYYFGDENDESDEDDDCGLGINLASQNTSTLVPIPQCQGWNKHRDKWNYLPAGVIFLPALATVYCDSYDLRGKQEKRLFKAIQYGLTHEVSNLIKNGVDVNARHPLGWTPLMVATINRHYDIVKLLVKNGANPNMGDNYINPHRTSQEKRLHAIEVLMIRDEEFSGELNNKATYIGFTALHYAVLIDNLGIAQLLIENGANPCLETEAGQKPLVYAKDGPMKEFLSQQTEKYAEIEREKELEQRRKFPLEDRLKKHIVGQEAAIATVAATVRRKENGWTDGDHPVVFLFLGSSGIGKTELAKQLAYYIHKDKTESFIRLDMSEFQEKHEVAKLIGAPPGYIGHDDGGQLTKKLKTCPDAVVLFDEVDKAHPDVLTVLLQLFDEGRLTDGQGKTIECKNAIFVMTSNLASQEIAHHALNLRADVEKVKEERLKQSSSEDAHFSEDIVISRKFKDEVVKPILKRHFKRDEFLGRINEIVYFLPFSRRELLQLVQRELECWAQRAKERHKIDIKWDRTVESALADGYDVCYGARSIKYEVERRVVNQLAAAHEKGVIGKGSSINITATWPEKCEYAEIQIQVKKSGFKDFIDIASIDKKPITNTFNYWSKPKEAKSNVCLVGKTAIVTGANTGIGYETAEDLAKRGARVILACRDPARGEDAAKKIIQATDNKNVEFKLLDLSSFKSIRQFASDIIATEERLDILVNNAGLGSTADKTTEDGLLLIMQVNYFGPFLLTNLLLRIGYETAEDLAKRGARVILACRDPTRGQDAAEKIIKATDNKNVEVKLLDLSSFKSIRQFASGIIATEERLDILVNNAGLGSKADKKTEDGLLLVMQANYFGPFLLTNLLLAFIKKTPNARIVNVASAAAKHAAGLDVQNLNTIRHDRAGQGFALYSRSKLCNILFTLELAKRLQGTTVTTYSLHPGVVLTDIMRRVPQTLRFIIEQVINWFCKSRLEGAQTTIYCSVAKEIASLSGRHFHDCHVVDTYKTAQDPDISKQLWKVSEEVVKLNRN
;
A
#
# COMPACT_ATOMS: atom_id res chain seq x y z
N MET A 1 52.71 39.56 -2.42
CA MET A 1 52.52 40.95 -2.92
C MET A 1 51.21 41.49 -2.35
N PHE A 2 50.99 42.80 -2.42
CA PHE A 2 49.78 43.49 -1.93
C PHE A 2 48.47 42.92 -2.51
N GLY A 3 47.30 43.04 -1.84
CA GLY A 3 47.06 43.53 -0.48
C GLY A 3 45.71 44.27 -0.33
N ASN A 4 45.06 44.11 0.83
CA ASN A 4 43.84 44.83 1.30
C ASN A 4 42.54 44.56 0.49
N LEU A 5 41.32 44.71 1.04
CA LEU A 5 40.94 45.27 2.35
C LEU A 5 40.49 44.25 3.41
N LEU A 6 40.67 44.65 4.67
CA LEU A 6 40.07 44.10 5.89
C LEU A 6 38.77 44.84 6.24
N GLY A 7 37.95 44.21 7.08
CA GLY A 7 37.03 44.93 7.99
C GLY A 7 35.53 44.77 7.73
N TRP A 8 34.68 44.61 8.74
CA TRP A 8 34.91 44.29 10.16
C TRP A 8 33.60 43.68 10.70
N PHE A 9 33.60 42.43 11.15
CA PHE A 9 33.57 42.01 12.57
C PHE A 9 32.28 42.30 13.36
N GLY A 10 31.75 41.23 13.98
CA GLY A 10 30.61 41.26 14.92
C GLY A 10 29.49 40.29 14.51
N GLY A 11 29.33 39.11 15.11
CA GLY A 11 30.20 38.41 16.07
C GLY A 11 29.51 37.16 16.64
N GLY A 12 30.23 36.04 16.80
CA GLY A 12 29.69 34.75 17.26
C GLY A 12 28.82 34.06 16.19
N GLY A 13 29.23 32.99 15.51
CA GLY A 13 30.31 32.03 15.82
C GLY A 13 29.78 30.95 16.79
N ASN A 14 29.67 29.69 16.38
CA ASN A 14 30.75 28.70 16.16
C ASN A 14 30.80 27.72 17.37
N ASN A 15 31.07 26.41 17.22
CA ASN A 15 31.11 25.58 16.01
C ASN A 15 31.04 24.06 16.33
N GLN A 16 30.68 23.29 15.30
CA GLN A 16 31.22 21.96 14.93
C GLN A 16 31.06 20.69 15.82
N HIS A 17 30.75 19.59 15.11
CA HIS A 17 31.25 18.20 15.20
C HIS A 17 31.52 17.56 16.59
N ASN A 18 31.03 16.34 16.87
CA ASN A 18 31.31 15.14 16.05
C ASN A 18 30.25 14.01 16.10
N ARG A 19 30.48 12.97 15.29
CA ARG A 19 29.79 11.64 15.22
C ARG A 19 30.65 10.57 15.96
N PRO A 20 30.25 9.27 16.15
CA PRO A 20 29.20 8.47 15.45
C PRO A 20 28.41 7.44 16.31
N GLY A 21 27.61 6.57 15.64
CA GLY A 21 27.26 5.23 16.15
C GLY A 21 25.77 4.91 16.29
N GLY A 22 25.37 3.68 15.90
CA GLY A 22 24.03 3.11 16.18
C GLY A 22 23.03 3.11 15.01
N GLY A 23 23.11 2.11 14.13
CA GLY A 23 22.15 1.92 13.02
C GLY A 23 21.26 0.68 13.20
N GLY A 24 19.96 0.81 12.88
CA GLY A 24 18.99 -0.28 12.75
C GLY A 24 18.23 -0.18 11.42
N PRO A 25 17.83 -1.29 10.76
CA PRO A 25 17.49 -1.27 9.34
C PRO A 25 16.00 -1.07 8.99
N GLY A 26 15.72 -0.22 8.00
CA GLY A 26 14.46 -0.19 7.24
C GLY A 26 14.31 1.10 6.42
N PRO A 27 13.40 1.16 5.41
CA PRO A 27 12.69 0.09 4.73
C PRO A 27 13.00 0.12 3.20
N ILE A 28 14.11 -0.49 2.77
CA ILE A 28 14.61 -0.36 1.38
C ILE A 28 14.09 -1.47 0.43
N GLN A 29 13.66 -2.62 0.94
CA GLN A 29 13.32 -3.79 0.12
C GLN A 29 12.06 -3.64 -0.75
N THR A 30 11.09 -2.80 -0.37
CA THR A 30 9.79 -2.70 -1.07
C THR A 30 9.87 -2.01 -2.43
N LEU A 31 10.81 -1.09 -2.63
CA LEU A 31 10.95 -0.33 -3.89
C LEU A 31 11.91 -0.98 -4.89
N ILE A 32 12.93 -1.71 -4.41
CA ILE A 32 13.84 -2.47 -5.27
C ILE A 32 13.04 -3.52 -6.06
N LEU A 33 12.07 -4.18 -5.44
CA LEU A 33 11.24 -5.19 -6.12
C LEU A 33 10.24 -4.60 -7.12
N GLY A 34 10.00 -3.28 -7.15
CA GLY A 34 9.03 -2.61 -8.05
C GLY A 34 9.68 -1.73 -9.13
N TYR A 35 10.83 -1.09 -8.85
CA TYR A 35 11.80 -0.73 -9.92
C TYR A 35 12.58 -1.98 -10.40
N VAL A 36 12.01 -3.12 -10.04
CA VAL A 36 11.99 -4.37 -10.73
C VAL A 36 10.49 -4.68 -11.04
N ALA A 37 9.85 -3.99 -12.02
CA ALA A 37 8.58 -4.32 -12.78
C ALA A 37 8.60 -4.80 -14.31
N GLN A 38 8.93 -4.01 -15.36
CA GLN A 38 8.95 -4.42 -16.83
C GLN A 38 10.14 -4.03 -17.83
N GLN A 39 11.37 -4.58 -17.72
CA GLN A 39 12.60 -4.45 -18.56
C GLN A 39 13.63 -5.60 -18.37
N ALA A 40 13.48 -6.55 -17.45
CA ALA A 40 14.05 -7.88 -17.67
C ALA A 40 13.47 -8.47 -18.98
N ILE A 41 12.25 -8.05 -19.31
CA ILE A 41 11.59 -8.14 -20.63
C ILE A 41 12.42 -7.52 -21.78
N TYR A 42 13.39 -6.64 -21.48
CA TYR A 42 14.25 -5.92 -22.43
C TYR A 42 15.65 -6.55 -22.56
N TYR A 43 16.02 -7.50 -21.68
CA TYR A 43 17.40 -8.02 -21.56
C TYR A 43 17.54 -9.53 -21.85
N TYR A 44 16.44 -10.23 -22.18
CA TYR A 44 16.40 -11.70 -22.26
C TYR A 44 16.19 -12.28 -23.68
N PHE A 45 16.75 -11.60 -24.70
CA PHE A 45 16.83 -12.07 -26.09
C PHE A 45 18.22 -11.77 -26.67
N GLY A 46 19.25 -12.27 -25.98
CA GLY A 46 20.62 -12.34 -26.46
C GLY A 46 21.29 -13.54 -25.80
N ASP A 47 21.73 -14.49 -26.64
CA ASP A 47 22.73 -15.53 -26.40
C ASP A 47 22.42 -16.61 -25.32
N GLU A 48 22.84 -17.87 -25.44
CA GLU A 48 23.27 -18.64 -26.61
C GLU A 48 22.98 -20.15 -26.42
N ASN A 49 23.36 -20.93 -27.43
CA ASN A 49 23.13 -22.37 -27.70
C ASN A 49 23.77 -23.35 -26.68
N ASP A 50 23.34 -24.62 -26.75
CA ASP A 50 24.05 -25.91 -26.47
C ASP A 50 24.76 -26.10 -25.09
N GLU A 51 24.90 -27.27 -24.46
CA GLU A 51 25.04 -28.66 -24.92
C GLU A 51 24.29 -29.69 -24.02
N SER A 52 24.47 -30.98 -24.31
CA SER A 52 23.74 -32.17 -23.81
C SER A 52 24.48 -33.03 -22.78
N ASP A 53 23.73 -33.70 -21.87
CA ASP A 53 23.88 -35.09 -21.35
C ASP A 53 25.27 -35.55 -20.77
N GLU A 54 25.49 -36.70 -20.11
CA GLU A 54 24.71 -37.95 -19.88
C GLU A 54 25.09 -38.61 -18.50
N ASP A 55 24.72 -39.88 -18.27
CA ASP A 55 24.53 -40.60 -16.97
C ASP A 55 25.76 -41.39 -16.37
N ASP A 56 25.45 -42.22 -15.34
CA ASP A 56 26.08 -43.50 -14.88
C ASP A 56 27.10 -43.61 -13.72
N ASP A 57 26.54 -43.86 -12.52
CA ASP A 57 26.65 -45.08 -11.65
C ASP A 57 28.00 -45.67 -11.11
N CYS A 58 27.84 -46.56 -10.11
CA CYS A 58 28.74 -47.61 -9.57
C CYS A 58 29.86 -47.25 -8.57
N GLY A 59 29.86 -47.94 -7.40
CA GLY A 59 31.10 -48.55 -6.87
C GLY A 59 31.55 -48.29 -5.41
N LEU A 60 31.14 -49.19 -4.49
CA LEU A 60 31.81 -49.65 -3.25
C LEU A 60 33.31 -49.29 -3.01
N GLY A 61 33.72 -48.95 -1.76
CA GLY A 61 35.17 -48.90 -1.43
C GLY A 61 35.69 -48.47 -0.03
N ILE A 62 35.35 -49.18 1.04
CA ILE A 62 36.14 -49.43 2.29
C ILE A 62 37.35 -48.48 2.63
N ASN A 63 37.12 -47.53 3.54
CA ASN A 63 37.76 -47.38 4.87
C ASN A 63 39.21 -47.87 5.12
N LEU A 64 40.15 -46.97 5.54
CA LEU A 64 41.11 -47.19 6.67
C LEU A 64 42.11 -46.01 6.90
N ALA A 65 42.32 -45.66 8.19
CA ALA A 65 43.58 -45.38 8.94
C ALA A 65 44.80 -44.65 8.32
N SER A 66 45.66 -43.92 9.07
CA SER A 66 45.62 -43.33 10.44
C SER A 66 46.90 -42.50 10.72
N GLN A 67 47.00 -41.87 11.92
CA GLN A 67 48.20 -41.37 12.61
C GLN A 67 48.88 -40.05 12.13
N ASN A 68 48.85 -39.03 13.01
CA ASN A 68 49.99 -38.42 13.74
C ASN A 68 51.41 -38.51 13.09
N THR A 69 52.30 -37.51 13.15
CA THR A 69 52.59 -36.58 14.27
C THR A 69 53.54 -35.41 13.86
N SER A 70 53.29 -34.19 14.39
CA SER A 70 54.26 -33.16 14.90
C SER A 70 55.51 -32.63 14.13
N THR A 71 55.92 -31.39 14.51
CA THR A 71 57.26 -30.73 14.37
C THR A 71 57.75 -30.31 12.96
N LEU A 72 58.54 -29.23 12.74
CA LEU A 72 58.88 -27.96 13.46
C LEU A 72 59.66 -27.02 12.48
N VAL A 73 59.78 -25.70 12.78
CA VAL A 73 60.87 -24.76 12.33
C VAL A 73 60.93 -24.36 10.82
N PRO A 74 61.34 -23.13 10.40
CA PRO A 74 61.32 -21.79 11.03
C PRO A 74 60.84 -20.61 10.11
N ILE A 75 61.02 -19.37 10.60
CA ILE A 75 60.87 -18.08 9.90
C ILE A 75 62.15 -17.68 9.12
N PRO A 76 62.05 -17.01 7.96
CA PRO A 76 63.11 -16.15 7.40
C PRO A 76 62.91 -14.65 7.72
N GLN A 77 63.99 -13.92 8.00
CA GLN A 77 63.97 -12.47 8.25
C GLN A 77 64.21 -11.62 6.98
N CYS A 78 64.00 -10.31 7.10
CA CYS A 78 64.10 -9.29 6.05
C CYS A 78 65.48 -9.19 5.37
N GLN A 79 65.51 -8.89 4.05
CA GLN A 79 66.63 -8.20 3.39
C GLN A 79 66.28 -7.70 1.98
N GLY A 80 67.07 -6.74 1.46
CA GLY A 80 67.46 -6.72 0.03
C GLY A 80 66.63 -5.92 -0.97
N TRP A 81 66.94 -4.63 -1.09
CA TRP A 81 66.56 -3.71 -2.18
C TRP A 81 66.73 -4.22 -3.64
N ASN A 82 65.89 -3.66 -4.53
CA ASN A 82 66.18 -3.26 -5.92
C ASN A 82 66.77 -4.26 -6.94
N LYS A 83 65.95 -4.66 -7.92
CA LYS A 83 66.16 -4.40 -9.38
C LYS A 83 65.03 -4.99 -10.24
N HIS A 84 64.22 -4.13 -10.86
CA HIS A 84 64.31 -3.89 -12.31
C HIS A 84 63.32 -2.81 -12.79
N ARG A 85 63.83 -1.83 -13.54
CA ARG A 85 63.03 -1.09 -14.53
C ARG A 85 62.86 -1.98 -15.77
N ASP A 86 61.70 -1.94 -16.42
CA ASP A 86 61.49 -1.17 -17.66
C ASP A 86 60.14 -1.47 -18.33
N LYS A 87 59.63 -0.50 -19.10
CA LYS A 87 58.31 -0.46 -19.78
C LYS A 87 57.13 -0.35 -18.79
N TRP A 88 56.11 0.49 -19.01
CA TRP A 88 55.65 1.16 -20.23
C TRP A 88 55.57 2.69 -20.11
N ASN A 89 55.65 3.37 -21.25
CA ASN A 89 55.23 4.77 -21.43
C ASN A 89 53.98 4.82 -22.32
N TYR A 90 53.09 5.79 -22.04
CA TYR A 90 52.31 6.64 -22.98
C TYR A 90 50.89 6.99 -22.48
N LEU A 91 50.78 8.19 -21.87
CA LEU A 91 49.64 9.14 -21.74
C LEU A 91 48.20 8.66 -21.43
N PRO A 92 47.33 9.54 -20.84
CA PRO A 92 47.60 10.75 -20.06
C PRO A 92 47.03 10.68 -18.62
N ALA A 93 47.35 11.67 -17.77
CA ALA A 93 46.90 11.70 -16.38
C ALA A 93 45.39 11.99 -16.26
N GLY A 94 44.69 11.27 -15.36
CA GLY A 94 43.27 11.53 -15.11
C GLY A 94 42.59 10.75 -13.97
N VAL A 95 42.98 9.50 -13.66
CA VAL A 95 42.24 8.65 -12.70
C VAL A 95 43.15 7.83 -11.77
N ILE A 96 43.76 8.47 -10.77
CA ILE A 96 44.39 7.77 -9.62
C ILE A 96 44.10 8.54 -8.32
N PHE A 97 42.86 8.49 -7.83
CA PHE A 97 42.50 9.08 -6.52
C PHE A 97 41.35 8.39 -5.76
N LEU A 98 40.96 7.17 -6.13
CA LEU A 98 39.98 6.36 -5.37
C LEU A 98 40.56 5.09 -4.69
N PRO A 99 41.49 4.31 -5.29
CA PRO A 99 41.95 3.06 -4.67
C PRO A 99 42.60 3.26 -3.29
N ALA A 100 43.47 4.26 -3.17
CA ALA A 100 44.19 4.57 -1.93
C ALA A 100 43.28 5.07 -0.79
N LEU A 101 42.13 5.67 -1.13
CA LEU A 101 41.15 6.10 -0.13
C LEU A 101 40.39 4.92 0.46
N ALA A 102 40.16 3.85 -0.32
CA ALA A 102 39.46 2.65 0.15
C ALA A 102 40.31 1.84 1.15
N THR A 103 41.59 1.59 0.85
CA THR A 103 42.49 0.90 1.79
C THR A 103 42.67 1.68 3.09
N VAL A 104 42.98 2.98 3.02
CA VAL A 104 43.13 3.84 4.22
C VAL A 104 41.84 3.87 5.06
N TYR A 105 40.65 3.84 4.44
CA TYR A 105 39.40 3.79 5.19
C TYR A 105 39.21 2.45 5.91
N CYS A 106 39.49 1.32 5.25
CA CYS A 106 39.44 -0.01 5.87
C CYS A 106 40.44 -0.16 7.03
N ASP A 107 41.70 0.24 6.82
CA ASP A 107 42.74 0.19 7.85
C ASP A 107 42.37 1.06 9.07
N SER A 108 41.77 2.24 8.83
CA SER A 108 41.29 3.11 9.91
C SER A 108 40.14 2.52 10.72
N TYR A 109 39.34 1.61 10.13
CA TYR A 109 38.20 0.97 10.78
C TYR A 109 38.66 -0.15 11.72
N ASP A 110 39.59 -0.99 11.25
CA ASP A 110 40.21 -2.06 12.04
C ASP A 110 41.07 -1.51 13.19
N LEU A 111 41.77 -0.37 12.98
CA LEU A 111 42.49 0.34 14.04
C LEU A 111 41.57 0.83 15.18
N ARG A 112 40.35 1.30 14.88
CA ARG A 112 39.40 1.78 15.91
C ARG A 112 38.88 0.64 16.79
N GLY A 113 38.44 -0.47 16.18
CA GLY A 113 37.96 -1.63 16.94
C GLY A 113 39.02 -2.22 17.88
N LYS A 114 40.30 -2.09 17.53
CA LYS A 114 41.44 -2.46 18.39
C LYS A 114 41.65 -1.49 19.55
N GLN A 115 41.43 -0.19 19.35
CA GLN A 115 41.51 0.82 20.43
C GLN A 115 40.32 0.73 21.41
N GLU A 116 39.12 0.47 20.92
CA GLU A 116 37.91 0.31 21.76
C GLU A 116 38.04 -0.92 22.68
N LYS A 117 38.45 -2.08 22.14
CA LYS A 117 38.76 -3.27 22.96
C LYS A 117 39.86 -3.01 24.00
N ARG A 118 40.88 -2.22 23.65
CA ARG A 118 41.94 -1.81 24.57
C ARG A 118 41.42 -0.90 25.69
N LEU A 119 40.47 0.00 25.40
CA LEU A 119 39.81 0.82 26.41
C LEU A 119 39.04 -0.02 27.43
N PHE A 120 38.24 -1.00 26.97
CA PHE A 120 37.51 -1.90 27.87
C PHE A 120 38.45 -2.65 28.83
N LYS A 121 39.54 -3.24 28.34
CA LYS A 121 40.51 -3.95 29.19
C LYS A 121 41.29 -3.00 30.12
N ALA A 122 41.69 -1.82 29.65
CA ALA A 122 42.34 -0.82 30.50
C ALA A 122 41.43 -0.34 31.65
N ILE A 123 40.11 -0.23 31.41
CA ILE A 123 39.13 0.10 32.45
C ILE A 123 38.97 -1.06 33.44
N GLN A 124 38.81 -2.29 32.95
CA GLN A 124 38.64 -3.49 33.77
C GLN A 124 39.82 -3.69 34.75
N TYR A 125 41.05 -3.54 34.27
CA TYR A 125 42.27 -3.66 35.09
C TYR A 125 42.64 -2.41 35.90
N GLY A 126 41.79 -1.36 35.92
CA GLY A 126 42.04 -0.17 36.75
C GLY A 126 43.14 0.76 36.24
N LEU A 127 43.54 0.68 34.97
CA LEU A 127 44.69 1.38 34.38
C LEU A 127 44.37 2.84 34.03
N THR A 128 44.09 3.65 35.05
CA THR A 128 43.68 5.08 34.96
C THR A 128 44.49 5.91 33.96
N HIS A 129 45.82 5.77 33.94
CA HIS A 129 46.71 6.51 33.04
C HIS A 129 46.57 6.08 31.56
N GLU A 130 46.33 4.79 31.31
CA GLU A 130 46.09 4.28 29.95
C GLU A 130 44.71 4.72 29.45
N VAL A 131 43.67 4.63 30.30
CA VAL A 131 42.33 5.15 30.00
C VAL A 131 42.38 6.65 29.67
N SER A 132 43.10 7.44 30.48
CA SER A 132 43.32 8.87 30.24
C SER A 132 43.94 9.15 28.86
N ASN A 133 44.90 8.34 28.43
CA ASN A 133 45.57 8.51 27.13
C ASN A 133 44.73 8.00 25.95
N LEU A 134 43.94 6.94 26.12
CA LEU A 134 42.99 6.48 25.09
C LEU A 134 41.88 7.50 24.83
N ILE A 135 41.35 8.13 25.88
CA ILE A 135 40.35 9.21 25.75
C ILE A 135 40.96 10.43 25.02
N LYS A 136 42.18 10.85 25.39
CA LYS A 136 42.91 11.94 24.67
C LYS A 136 43.16 11.61 23.19
N ASN A 137 43.34 10.34 22.86
CA ASN A 137 43.52 9.87 21.47
C ASN A 137 42.20 9.80 20.67
N GLY A 138 41.06 10.19 21.26
CA GLY A 138 39.77 10.31 20.57
C GLY A 138 38.94 9.03 20.53
N VAL A 139 39.18 8.07 21.44
CA VAL A 139 38.28 6.92 21.64
C VAL A 139 37.01 7.38 22.35
N ASP A 140 35.83 6.95 21.86
CA ASP A 140 34.54 7.35 22.42
C ASP A 140 34.31 6.74 23.82
N VAL A 141 34.05 7.60 24.81
CA VAL A 141 33.72 7.22 26.19
C VAL A 141 32.34 6.56 26.33
N ASN A 142 31.49 6.71 25.31
CA ASN A 142 30.15 6.11 25.22
C ASN A 142 30.09 4.91 24.25
N ALA A 143 31.25 4.44 23.74
CA ALA A 143 31.33 3.27 22.86
C ALA A 143 30.60 2.07 23.48
N ARG A 144 29.90 1.28 22.66
CA ARG A 144 29.22 0.06 23.14
C ARG A 144 30.01 -1.18 22.77
N HIS A 145 30.24 -2.03 23.77
CA HIS A 145 30.76 -3.38 23.55
C HIS A 145 29.78 -4.18 22.66
N PRO A 146 30.22 -5.07 21.75
CA PRO A 146 29.33 -5.82 20.84
C PRO A 146 28.20 -6.60 21.52
N LEU A 147 28.35 -6.95 22.81
CA LEU A 147 27.32 -7.62 23.62
C LEU A 147 26.42 -6.67 24.44
N GLY A 148 26.67 -5.35 24.45
CA GLY A 148 25.69 -4.34 24.87
C GLY A 148 26.21 -3.16 25.71
N TRP A 149 27.17 -3.40 26.61
CA TRP A 149 27.52 -2.49 27.70
C TRP A 149 28.45 -1.32 27.32
N THR A 150 28.60 -0.34 28.22
CA THR A 150 29.46 0.85 28.05
C THR A 150 30.70 0.86 28.98
N PRO A 151 31.76 1.61 28.64
CA PRO A 151 32.93 1.87 29.51
C PRO A 151 32.58 2.22 30.95
N LEU A 152 31.54 3.04 31.14
CA LEU A 152 31.11 3.52 32.46
C LEU A 152 30.50 2.40 33.31
N MET A 153 29.79 1.44 32.70
CA MET A 153 29.28 0.26 33.41
C MET A 153 30.43 -0.65 33.88
N VAL A 154 31.45 -0.85 33.03
CA VAL A 154 32.63 -1.68 33.37
C VAL A 154 33.44 -1.04 34.50
N ALA A 155 33.64 0.28 34.46
CA ALA A 155 34.29 1.02 35.53
C ALA A 155 33.51 0.91 36.86
N THR A 156 32.18 0.99 36.79
CA THR A 156 31.31 0.86 37.96
C THR A 156 31.33 -0.55 38.56
N ILE A 157 31.05 -1.60 37.78
CA ILE A 157 30.96 -2.98 38.30
C ILE A 157 32.29 -3.46 38.88
N ASN A 158 33.42 -3.05 38.28
CA ASN A 158 34.77 -3.33 38.79
C ASN A 158 35.24 -2.33 39.87
N ARG A 159 34.33 -1.52 40.43
CA ARG A 159 34.52 -0.63 41.61
C ARG A 159 35.56 0.50 41.42
N HIS A 160 35.95 0.82 40.18
CA HIS A 160 37.02 1.78 39.84
C HIS A 160 36.55 3.24 39.90
N TYR A 161 36.37 3.77 41.10
CA TYR A 161 35.87 5.14 41.38
C TYR A 161 36.58 6.24 40.55
N ASP A 162 37.91 6.24 40.49
CA ASP A 162 38.67 7.26 39.73
C ASP A 162 38.45 7.16 38.22
N ILE A 163 38.17 5.96 37.70
CA ILE A 163 37.85 5.76 36.27
C ILE A 163 36.41 6.19 35.98
N VAL A 164 35.45 5.91 36.87
CA VAL A 164 34.09 6.47 36.78
C VAL A 164 34.18 8.01 36.73
N LYS A 165 34.92 8.62 37.65
CA LYS A 165 35.13 10.07 37.72
C LYS A 165 35.81 10.64 36.46
N LEU A 166 36.79 9.92 35.90
CA LEU A 166 37.46 10.29 34.66
C LEU A 166 36.52 10.22 33.44
N LEU A 167 35.78 9.12 33.28
CA LEU A 167 34.85 8.91 32.16
C LEU A 167 33.73 9.95 32.16
N VAL A 168 33.09 10.14 33.31
CA VAL A 168 31.99 11.10 33.48
C VAL A 168 32.46 12.53 33.19
N LYS A 169 33.65 12.93 33.69
CA LYS A 169 34.25 14.25 33.38
C LYS A 169 34.54 14.45 31.89
N ASN A 170 34.70 13.38 31.11
CA ASN A 170 34.90 13.42 29.66
C ASN A 170 33.60 13.16 28.85
N GLY A 171 32.42 13.21 29.50
CA GLY A 171 31.12 13.15 28.80
C GLY A 171 30.53 11.74 28.67
N ALA A 172 30.94 10.77 29.50
CA ALA A 172 30.25 9.48 29.58
C ALA A 172 28.85 9.66 30.19
N ASN A 173 27.82 9.16 29.49
CA ASN A 173 26.42 9.32 29.87
C ASN A 173 25.98 8.23 30.88
N PRO A 174 25.66 8.58 32.14
CA PRO A 174 25.29 7.59 33.16
C PRO A 174 23.92 6.94 32.92
N ASN A 175 23.10 7.52 32.04
CA ASN A 175 21.72 7.09 31.76
C ASN A 175 21.60 6.11 30.57
N MET A 176 22.72 5.71 29.96
CA MET A 176 22.69 4.62 28.97
C MET A 176 22.42 3.29 29.68
N GLY A 177 21.40 2.55 29.24
CA GLY A 177 21.14 1.18 29.68
C GLY A 177 21.98 0.14 28.92
N ASP A 178 22.30 -0.98 29.58
CA ASP A 178 22.92 -2.16 28.98
C ASP A 178 21.93 -2.87 28.04
N ASN A 179 22.44 -3.45 26.96
CA ASN A 179 21.64 -4.20 25.98
C ASN A 179 21.79 -5.73 26.17
N TYR A 180 22.55 -6.19 27.18
CA TYR A 180 22.74 -7.61 27.45
C TYR A 180 21.46 -8.25 28.02
N ILE A 181 20.78 -9.07 27.20
CA ILE A 181 19.52 -9.73 27.59
C ILE A 181 19.79 -10.90 28.53
N ASN A 182 20.34 -12.00 28.01
CA ASN A 182 20.78 -13.20 28.73
C ASN A 182 21.62 -14.08 27.76
N PRO A 183 22.37 -15.09 28.21
CA PRO A 183 23.25 -15.89 27.36
C PRO A 183 22.59 -16.43 26.09
N HIS A 184 21.39 -17.02 26.21
CA HIS A 184 20.72 -17.72 25.10
C HIS A 184 20.07 -16.78 24.08
N ARG A 185 19.50 -15.65 24.50
CA ARG A 185 18.94 -14.65 23.58
C ARG A 185 20.05 -13.87 22.89
N THR A 186 21.08 -13.46 23.64
CA THR A 186 22.24 -12.77 23.09
C THR A 186 23.02 -13.67 22.12
N SER A 187 23.14 -14.98 22.38
CA SER A 187 23.78 -15.91 21.43
C SER A 187 23.01 -16.03 20.11
N GLN A 188 21.67 -16.09 20.15
CA GLN A 188 20.82 -16.08 18.95
C GLN A 188 20.94 -14.78 18.16
N GLU A 189 20.94 -13.63 18.83
CA GLU A 189 21.02 -12.31 18.18
C GLU A 189 22.41 -12.06 17.55
N LYS A 190 23.49 -12.40 18.27
CA LYS A 190 24.87 -12.13 17.84
C LYS A 190 25.51 -13.25 17.02
N ARG A 191 24.83 -14.40 16.88
CA ARG A 191 25.30 -15.63 16.18
C ARG A 191 26.59 -16.22 16.76
N LEU A 192 26.77 -16.09 18.08
CA LEU A 192 27.86 -16.67 18.85
C LEU A 192 27.36 -17.93 19.58
N HIS A 193 28.26 -18.75 20.14
CA HIS A 193 27.80 -19.86 20.99
C HIS A 193 27.35 -19.36 22.37
N ALA A 194 26.38 -20.01 23.03
CA ALA A 194 25.90 -19.55 24.34
C ALA A 194 26.98 -19.59 25.43
N ILE A 195 27.94 -20.52 25.32
CA ILE A 195 29.12 -20.60 26.19
C ILE A 195 30.11 -19.45 25.89
N GLU A 196 30.30 -19.09 24.62
CA GLU A 196 31.16 -17.99 24.19
C GLU A 196 30.62 -16.63 24.68
N VAL A 197 29.30 -16.42 24.61
CA VAL A 197 28.63 -15.24 25.17
C VAL A 197 28.76 -15.16 26.70
N LEU A 198 28.80 -16.30 27.39
CA LEU A 198 29.09 -16.37 28.82
C LEU A 198 30.55 -15.98 29.10
N MET A 199 31.51 -16.63 28.43
CA MET A 199 32.93 -16.36 28.59
C MET A 199 33.26 -14.89 28.35
N ILE A 200 32.74 -14.27 27.27
CA ILE A 200 33.02 -12.85 27.00
C ILE A 200 32.38 -11.91 28.06
N ARG A 201 31.24 -12.28 28.68
CA ARG A 201 30.63 -11.49 29.77
C ARG A 201 31.40 -11.65 31.09
N ASP A 202 31.91 -12.85 31.35
CA ASP A 202 32.75 -13.17 32.52
C ASP A 202 34.12 -12.48 32.41
N GLU A 203 34.79 -12.65 31.26
CA GLU A 203 36.14 -12.17 30.96
C GLU A 203 36.24 -10.67 30.65
N GLU A 204 35.23 -10.03 30.05
CA GLU A 204 35.30 -8.60 29.63
C GLU A 204 34.27 -7.67 30.32
N PHE A 205 33.50 -8.17 31.31
CA PHE A 205 32.60 -7.33 32.14
C PHE A 205 32.78 -7.57 33.64
N SER A 206 32.30 -8.70 34.16
CA SER A 206 32.42 -9.14 35.56
C SER A 206 31.81 -10.52 35.78
N GLY A 207 32.53 -11.39 36.48
CA GLY A 207 32.04 -12.69 36.97
C GLY A 207 31.29 -12.67 38.31
N GLU A 208 31.07 -11.49 38.93
CA GLU A 208 30.24 -11.37 40.15
C GLU A 208 28.73 -11.46 39.87
N LEU A 209 28.32 -11.65 38.61
CA LEU A 209 26.92 -11.54 38.15
C LEU A 209 26.20 -12.89 38.00
N ASN A 210 24.88 -12.86 38.16
CA ASN A 210 24.04 -14.04 38.02
C ASN A 210 23.75 -14.30 36.53
N ASN A 211 24.43 -15.29 35.96
CA ASN A 211 24.29 -15.75 34.58
C ASN A 211 22.87 -16.20 34.16
N LYS A 212 21.91 -16.34 35.09
CA LYS A 212 20.49 -16.63 34.82
C LYS A 212 19.59 -15.39 34.88
N ALA A 213 20.07 -14.26 35.40
CA ALA A 213 19.32 -13.01 35.44
C ALA A 213 19.32 -12.29 34.09
N THR A 214 18.46 -11.29 33.94
CA THR A 214 18.49 -10.36 32.80
C THR A 214 18.92 -8.98 33.24
N TYR A 215 19.72 -8.31 32.41
CA TYR A 215 20.36 -7.02 32.71
C TYR A 215 20.00 -5.93 31.70
N ILE A 216 19.02 -6.17 30.82
CA ILE A 216 18.60 -5.19 29.81
C ILE A 216 17.98 -3.94 30.47
N GLY A 217 18.46 -2.77 30.04
CA GLY A 217 18.11 -1.48 30.62
C GLY A 217 18.91 -1.09 31.87
N PHE A 218 19.78 -1.95 32.42
CA PHE A 218 20.60 -1.58 33.59
C PHE A 218 21.54 -0.43 33.26
N THR A 219 21.36 0.70 33.94
CA THR A 219 22.26 1.86 33.83
C THR A 219 23.48 1.72 34.73
N ALA A 220 24.45 2.63 34.61
CA ALA A 220 25.60 2.67 35.52
C ALA A 220 25.14 2.78 37.00
N LEU A 221 24.07 3.52 37.28
CA LEU A 221 23.51 3.63 38.63
C LEU A 221 22.93 2.30 39.14
N HIS A 222 22.24 1.53 38.29
CA HIS A 222 21.75 0.19 38.68
C HIS A 222 22.90 -0.73 39.11
N TYR A 223 24.01 -0.73 38.38
CA TYR A 223 25.20 -1.50 38.74
C TYR A 223 25.87 -0.97 40.03
N ALA A 224 25.93 0.35 40.25
CA ALA A 224 26.48 0.95 41.47
C ALA A 224 25.70 0.56 42.74
N VAL A 225 24.37 0.39 42.62
CA VAL A 225 23.50 -0.10 43.70
C VAL A 225 23.68 -1.60 43.91
N LEU A 226 23.75 -2.39 42.85
CA LEU A 226 23.92 -3.86 42.93
C LEU A 226 25.24 -4.28 43.60
N ILE A 227 26.33 -3.52 43.39
CA ILE A 227 27.62 -3.71 44.09
C ILE A 227 27.69 -3.07 45.49
N ASP A 228 26.63 -2.35 45.89
CA ASP A 228 26.49 -1.65 47.18
C ASP A 228 27.54 -0.55 47.42
N ASN A 229 27.90 0.22 46.38
CA ASN A 229 28.94 1.26 46.46
C ASN A 229 28.32 2.67 46.47
N LEU A 230 28.08 3.19 47.68
CA LEU A 230 27.49 4.50 47.90
C LEU A 230 28.28 5.65 47.26
N GLY A 231 29.62 5.59 47.27
CA GLY A 231 30.47 6.64 46.69
C GLY A 231 30.35 6.74 45.17
N ILE A 232 30.28 5.60 44.47
CA ILE A 232 30.01 5.59 43.02
C ILE A 232 28.57 6.02 42.74
N ALA A 233 27.59 5.61 43.53
CA ALA A 233 26.19 6.03 43.36
C ALA A 233 26.00 7.55 43.55
N GLN A 234 26.66 8.14 44.55
CA GLN A 234 26.70 9.60 44.77
C GLN A 234 27.32 10.32 43.58
N LEU A 235 28.53 9.93 43.17
CA LEU A 235 29.25 10.52 42.03
C LEU A 235 28.43 10.46 40.73
N LEU A 236 27.71 9.37 40.49
CA LEU A 236 26.84 9.22 39.31
C LEU A 236 25.64 10.17 39.37
N ILE A 237 24.95 10.29 40.51
CA ILE A 237 23.79 11.19 40.66
C ILE A 237 24.21 12.67 40.59
N GLU A 238 25.32 13.05 41.23
CA GLU A 238 25.90 14.41 41.13
C GLU A 238 26.19 14.83 39.68
N ASN A 239 26.48 13.87 38.80
CA ASN A 239 26.76 14.08 37.39
C ASN A 239 25.60 13.65 36.48
N GLY A 240 24.36 13.66 37.00
CA GLY A 240 23.14 13.58 36.19
C GLY A 240 22.59 12.18 35.94
N ALA A 241 22.99 11.16 36.70
CA ALA A 241 22.30 9.88 36.70
C ALA A 241 20.88 10.03 37.26
N ASN A 242 19.88 9.52 36.54
CA ASN A 242 18.47 9.60 36.89
C ASN A 242 18.08 8.39 37.78
N PRO A 243 17.72 8.60 39.07
CA PRO A 243 17.33 7.53 39.98
C PRO A 243 15.91 6.98 39.71
N CYS A 244 15.13 7.64 38.85
CA CYS A 244 13.79 7.23 38.46
C CYS A 244 13.74 6.39 37.18
N LEU A 245 14.88 6.17 36.48
CA LEU A 245 14.92 5.32 35.28
C LEU A 245 14.57 3.87 35.62
N GLU A 246 13.68 3.29 34.83
CA GLU A 246 13.24 1.90 34.95
C GLU A 246 13.96 1.00 33.93
N THR A 247 14.29 -0.22 34.35
CA THR A 247 14.69 -1.34 33.47
C THR A 247 13.50 -1.80 32.60
N GLU A 248 13.71 -2.66 31.59
CA GLU A 248 12.59 -3.25 30.83
C GLU A 248 11.62 -4.07 31.72
N ALA A 249 12.04 -4.46 32.92
CA ALA A 249 11.20 -5.10 33.94
C ALA A 249 10.40 -4.11 34.81
N GLY A 250 10.40 -2.80 34.49
CA GLY A 250 9.74 -1.75 35.27
C GLY A 250 10.40 -1.45 36.62
N GLN A 251 11.59 -1.99 36.89
CA GLN A 251 12.26 -1.86 38.18
C GLN A 251 13.25 -0.69 38.18
N LYS A 252 13.21 0.12 39.24
CA LYS A 252 14.10 1.27 39.51
C LYS A 252 15.34 0.84 40.30
N PRO A 253 16.44 1.63 40.31
CA PRO A 253 17.63 1.36 41.14
C PRO A 253 17.30 1.08 42.61
N LEU A 254 16.33 1.81 43.18
CA LEU A 254 15.88 1.67 44.58
C LEU A 254 15.42 0.24 44.94
N VAL A 255 14.91 -0.54 43.98
CA VAL A 255 14.44 -1.93 44.21
C VAL A 255 15.62 -2.88 44.41
N TYR A 256 16.78 -2.58 43.84
CA TYR A 256 18.00 -3.38 43.96
C TYR A 256 18.85 -3.00 45.19
N ALA A 257 18.46 -1.97 45.94
CA ALA A 257 19.17 -1.52 47.14
C ALA A 257 18.86 -2.41 48.36
N LYS A 258 19.92 -2.86 49.03
CA LYS A 258 19.80 -3.52 50.34
C LYS A 258 19.35 -2.51 51.40
N ASP A 259 18.70 -2.98 52.45
CA ASP A 259 18.34 -2.14 53.59
C ASP A 259 19.59 -1.57 54.27
N GLY A 260 19.64 -0.24 54.39
CA GLY A 260 20.83 0.50 54.82
C GLY A 260 20.96 1.86 54.11
N PRO A 261 22.10 2.55 54.26
CA PRO A 261 22.27 3.95 53.86
C PRO A 261 22.13 4.18 52.34
N MET A 262 22.40 3.16 51.50
CA MET A 262 22.15 3.21 50.06
C MET A 262 20.66 3.44 49.75
N LYS A 263 19.76 2.70 50.42
CA LYS A 263 18.32 2.75 50.17
C LYS A 263 17.70 4.06 50.66
N GLU A 264 18.13 4.54 51.83
CA GLU A 264 17.73 5.86 52.36
C GLU A 264 18.17 6.99 51.44
N PHE A 265 19.44 6.99 51.01
CA PHE A 265 19.97 7.95 50.04
C PHE A 265 19.17 7.93 48.74
N LEU A 266 18.95 6.76 48.15
CA LEU A 266 18.20 6.62 46.91
C LEU A 266 16.74 7.07 47.04
N SER A 267 16.04 6.82 48.16
CA SER A 267 14.67 7.31 48.35
C SER A 267 14.63 8.84 48.32
N GLN A 268 15.50 9.49 49.11
CA GLN A 268 15.60 10.95 49.13
C GLN A 268 15.98 11.55 47.78
N GLN A 269 16.90 10.93 47.02
CA GLN A 269 17.24 11.40 45.68
C GLN A 269 16.13 11.13 44.66
N THR A 270 15.38 10.03 44.79
CA THR A 270 14.23 9.71 43.92
C THR A 270 13.11 10.72 44.11
N GLU A 271 12.77 11.06 45.35
CA GLU A 271 11.77 12.08 45.69
C GLU A 271 12.18 13.47 45.18
N LYS A 272 13.39 13.93 45.51
CA LYS A 272 13.93 15.23 45.04
C LYS A 272 14.02 15.32 43.53
N TYR A 273 14.44 14.25 42.85
CA TYR A 273 14.49 14.21 41.38
C TYR A 273 13.08 14.25 40.79
N ALA A 274 12.11 13.54 41.36
CA ALA A 274 10.71 13.58 40.95
C ALA A 274 10.01 14.92 41.27
N GLU A 275 10.47 15.67 42.26
CA GLU A 275 10.06 17.07 42.49
C GLU A 275 10.65 18.00 41.43
N ILE A 276 11.96 17.94 41.20
CA ILE A 276 12.66 18.76 40.21
C ILE A 276 12.11 18.53 38.80
N GLU A 277 11.84 17.29 38.40
CA GLU A 277 11.23 16.99 37.09
C GLU A 277 9.77 17.46 36.99
N ARG A 278 8.99 17.36 38.07
CA ARG A 278 7.63 17.96 38.13
C ARG A 278 7.68 19.49 38.00
N GLU A 279 8.61 20.15 38.69
CA GLU A 279 8.77 21.60 38.63
C GLU A 279 9.25 22.06 37.24
N LYS A 280 10.25 21.39 36.65
CA LYS A 280 10.67 21.62 35.26
C LYS A 280 9.52 21.44 34.28
N GLU A 281 8.68 20.41 34.46
CA GLU A 281 7.53 20.20 33.57
C GLU A 281 6.47 21.29 33.76
N LEU A 282 6.19 21.72 34.99
CA LEU A 282 5.31 22.86 35.28
C LEU A 282 5.87 24.17 34.71
N GLU A 283 7.18 24.41 34.78
CA GLU A 283 7.83 25.55 34.13
C GLU A 283 7.68 25.48 32.60
N GLN A 284 7.91 24.33 31.99
CA GLN A 284 7.69 24.13 30.54
C GLN A 284 6.20 24.29 30.15
N ARG A 285 5.25 23.88 31.00
CA ARG A 285 3.81 24.09 30.81
C ARG A 285 3.44 25.58 30.88
N ARG A 286 4.07 26.34 31.79
CA ARG A 286 3.93 27.81 31.86
C ARG A 286 4.57 28.52 30.65
N LYS A 287 5.76 28.10 30.25
CA LYS A 287 6.56 28.69 29.16
C LYS A 287 5.99 28.40 27.77
N PHE A 288 5.31 27.27 27.61
CA PHE A 288 4.62 26.88 26.38
C PHE A 288 3.22 26.34 26.73
N PRO A 289 2.19 27.21 26.74
CA PRO A 289 0.79 26.83 26.96
C PRO A 289 0.31 25.69 26.06
N LEU A 290 -0.70 24.96 26.53
CA LEU A 290 -1.35 23.87 25.80
C LEU A 290 -1.89 24.35 24.44
N GLU A 291 -2.51 25.53 24.39
CA GLU A 291 -3.01 26.17 23.19
C GLU A 291 -1.91 26.31 22.12
N ASP A 292 -0.73 26.82 22.49
CA ASP A 292 0.38 27.02 21.54
C ASP A 292 1.02 25.71 21.10
N ARG A 293 1.00 24.68 21.95
CA ARG A 293 1.42 23.32 21.57
C ARG A 293 0.45 22.72 20.54
N LEU A 294 -0.85 22.89 20.74
CA LEU A 294 -1.88 22.40 19.81
C LEU A 294 -1.85 23.19 18.47
N LYS A 295 -1.71 24.53 18.51
CA LYS A 295 -1.59 25.39 17.32
C LYS A 295 -0.35 25.10 16.46
N LYS A 296 0.71 24.47 17.00
CA LYS A 296 1.83 23.98 16.17
C LYS A 296 1.38 22.88 15.21
N HIS A 297 0.53 21.96 15.66
CA HIS A 297 0.11 20.80 14.85
C HIS A 297 -1.19 21.04 14.09
N ILE A 298 -2.12 21.81 14.65
CA ILE A 298 -3.46 22.07 14.10
C ILE A 298 -3.49 23.44 13.45
N VAL A 299 -3.95 23.52 12.21
CA VAL A 299 -4.19 24.79 11.51
C VAL A 299 -5.58 25.30 11.86
N GLY A 300 -5.66 26.54 12.36
CA GLY A 300 -6.94 27.19 12.62
C GLY A 300 -7.68 26.63 13.83
N GLN A 301 -9.02 26.70 13.79
CA GLN A 301 -9.92 26.14 14.82
C GLN A 301 -9.64 26.69 16.24
N GLU A 302 -9.21 27.95 16.35
CA GLU A 302 -8.65 28.51 17.60
C GLU A 302 -9.63 28.48 18.78
N ALA A 303 -10.93 28.71 18.52
CA ALA A 303 -11.99 28.58 19.54
C ALA A 303 -12.17 27.13 20.04
N ALA A 304 -11.98 26.12 19.20
CA ALA A 304 -12.04 24.71 19.59
C ALA A 304 -10.83 24.32 20.44
N ILE A 305 -9.63 24.76 20.04
CA ILE A 305 -8.38 24.59 20.79
C ILE A 305 -8.50 25.24 22.18
N ALA A 306 -8.98 26.49 22.26
CA ALA A 306 -9.16 27.20 23.53
C ALA A 306 -10.17 26.52 24.46
N THR A 307 -11.30 26.02 23.93
CA THR A 307 -12.34 25.32 24.72
C THR A 307 -11.80 24.02 25.33
N VAL A 308 -11.06 23.22 24.54
CA VAL A 308 -10.42 22.00 25.03
C VAL A 308 -9.31 22.34 26.03
N ALA A 309 -8.43 23.28 25.69
CA ALA A 309 -7.28 23.63 26.54
C ALA A 309 -7.70 24.22 27.90
N ALA A 310 -8.73 25.07 27.95
CA ALA A 310 -9.27 25.59 29.21
C ALA A 310 -9.86 24.46 30.09
N THR A 311 -10.45 23.43 29.48
CA THR A 311 -11.07 22.31 30.20
C THR A 311 -10.04 21.30 30.70
N VAL A 312 -9.02 21.03 29.89
CA VAL A 312 -7.85 20.24 30.30
C VAL A 312 -7.08 20.98 31.41
N ARG A 313 -6.87 22.29 31.29
CA ARG A 313 -6.27 23.13 32.34
C ARG A 313 -7.06 23.10 33.65
N ARG A 314 -8.41 23.11 33.60
CA ARG A 314 -9.26 22.90 34.78
C ARG A 314 -8.94 21.54 35.42
N LYS A 315 -8.96 20.45 34.65
CA LYS A 315 -8.70 19.09 35.14
C LYS A 315 -7.30 18.93 35.75
N GLU A 316 -6.26 19.33 35.03
CA GLU A 316 -4.86 19.18 35.48
C GLU A 316 -4.52 19.96 36.76
N ASN A 317 -5.29 21.01 37.06
CA ASN A 317 -5.11 21.82 38.27
C ASN A 317 -6.18 21.57 39.35
N GLY A 318 -7.00 20.52 39.21
CA GLY A 318 -7.99 20.12 40.22
C GLY A 318 -9.28 20.97 40.27
N TRP A 319 -9.57 21.76 39.23
CA TRP A 319 -10.79 22.58 39.11
C TRP A 319 -11.90 21.88 38.31
N THR A 320 -11.94 20.56 38.35
CA THR A 320 -13.06 19.74 37.89
C THR A 320 -13.53 18.85 39.02
N ASP A 321 -14.73 18.29 38.88
CA ASP A 321 -15.10 17.10 39.65
C ASP A 321 -14.03 15.99 39.42
N GLY A 322 -13.72 15.25 40.48
CA GLY A 322 -12.79 14.12 40.47
C GLY A 322 -13.48 12.76 40.37
N ASP A 323 -14.80 12.69 40.62
CA ASP A 323 -15.57 11.46 40.55
C ASP A 323 -16.11 11.15 39.14
N HIS A 324 -16.25 12.17 38.29
CA HIS A 324 -16.72 12.05 36.91
C HIS A 324 -15.58 12.32 35.90
N PRO A 325 -15.48 11.55 34.80
CA PRO A 325 -14.46 11.77 33.78
C PRO A 325 -14.78 12.99 32.90
N VAL A 326 -13.78 13.54 32.20
CA VAL A 326 -13.99 14.67 31.28
C VAL A 326 -14.46 14.17 29.91
N VAL A 327 -15.62 14.67 29.49
CA VAL A 327 -16.35 14.27 28.28
C VAL A 327 -16.53 15.47 27.34
N PHE A 328 -16.07 15.34 26.10
CA PHE A 328 -16.25 16.31 25.02
C PHE A 328 -17.14 15.76 23.90
N LEU A 329 -17.92 16.62 23.25
CA LEU A 329 -18.58 16.34 21.97
C LEU A 329 -18.09 17.30 20.88
N PHE A 330 -17.38 16.78 19.89
CA PHE A 330 -16.81 17.54 18.76
C PHE A 330 -17.78 17.52 17.56
N LEU A 331 -18.30 18.68 17.18
CA LEU A 331 -19.25 18.87 16.07
C LEU A 331 -18.63 19.65 14.91
N GLY A 332 -19.03 19.32 13.67
CA GLY A 332 -18.59 19.98 12.44
C GLY A 332 -18.48 19.02 11.27
N SER A 333 -18.01 19.48 10.10
CA SER A 333 -17.86 18.66 8.88
C SER A 333 -16.91 17.46 9.04
N SER A 334 -16.91 16.56 8.05
CA SER A 334 -15.86 15.54 7.93
C SER A 334 -14.51 16.21 7.59
N GLY A 335 -13.39 15.60 8.00
CA GLY A 335 -12.04 16.09 7.67
C GLY A 335 -11.66 17.47 8.21
N ILE A 336 -12.44 18.07 9.11
CA ILE A 336 -12.20 19.43 9.66
C ILE A 336 -11.21 19.49 10.83
N GLY A 337 -10.70 18.34 11.28
CA GLY A 337 -9.67 18.25 12.34
C GLY A 337 -10.12 17.64 13.67
N LYS A 338 -11.40 17.25 13.82
CA LYS A 338 -11.97 16.63 15.05
C LYS A 338 -11.06 15.54 15.64
N THR A 339 -10.77 14.52 14.84
CA THR A 339 -9.92 13.36 15.17
C THR A 339 -8.48 13.76 15.54
N GLU A 340 -7.93 14.79 14.88
CA GLU A 340 -6.55 15.23 15.10
C GLU A 340 -6.41 16.04 16.39
N LEU A 341 -7.39 16.88 16.77
CA LEU A 341 -7.39 17.56 18.08
C LEU A 341 -7.40 16.54 19.24
N ALA A 342 -8.18 15.47 19.14
CA ALA A 342 -8.19 14.40 20.14
C ALA A 342 -6.84 13.66 20.23
N LYS A 343 -6.21 13.38 19.08
CA LYS A 343 -4.89 12.73 18.99
C LYS A 343 -3.75 13.61 19.51
N GLN A 344 -3.77 14.91 19.21
CA GLN A 344 -2.79 15.88 19.73
C GLN A 344 -2.99 16.13 21.24
N LEU A 345 -4.22 16.04 21.74
CA LEU A 345 -4.49 16.05 23.19
C LEU A 345 -3.89 14.81 23.88
N ALA A 346 -4.05 13.61 23.30
CA ALA A 346 -3.44 12.39 23.83
C ALA A 346 -1.90 12.51 23.90
N TYR A 347 -1.29 12.98 22.81
CA TYR A 347 0.14 13.23 22.74
C TYR A 347 0.63 14.29 23.75
N TYR A 348 -0.17 15.32 24.06
CA TYR A 348 0.18 16.28 25.11
C TYR A 348 0.20 15.65 26.51
N ILE A 349 -0.83 14.88 26.87
CA ILE A 349 -0.98 14.31 28.22
C ILE A 349 0.04 13.18 28.44
N HIS A 350 0.18 12.30 27.44
CA HIS A 350 0.87 11.01 27.59
C HIS A 350 2.18 10.88 26.81
N LYS A 351 2.58 11.95 26.10
CA LYS A 351 3.82 12.02 25.31
C LYS A 351 3.83 10.85 24.29
N ASP A 352 4.92 10.10 24.20
CA ASP A 352 5.09 9.05 23.19
C ASP A 352 4.38 7.71 23.48
N LYS A 353 3.55 7.61 24.55
CA LYS A 353 2.77 6.40 24.85
C LYS A 353 1.67 6.17 23.80
N THR A 354 1.92 5.34 22.79
CA THR A 354 0.96 5.02 21.72
C THR A 354 -0.34 4.40 22.21
N GLU A 355 -0.31 3.63 23.30
CA GLU A 355 -1.49 2.96 23.89
C GLU A 355 -2.49 3.93 24.56
N SER A 356 -2.06 5.18 24.81
CA SER A 356 -2.87 6.21 25.47
C SER A 356 -3.97 6.83 24.58
N PHE A 357 -3.97 6.56 23.28
CA PHE A 357 -4.98 7.05 22.34
C PHE A 357 -5.86 5.90 21.84
N ILE A 358 -7.04 5.75 22.46
CA ILE A 358 -7.98 4.67 22.17
C ILE A 358 -9.02 5.17 21.16
N ARG A 359 -8.82 4.92 19.87
CA ARG A 359 -9.86 5.16 18.85
C ARG A 359 -10.79 3.95 18.71
N LEU A 360 -12.09 4.21 18.61
CA LEU A 360 -13.16 3.27 18.28
C LEU A 360 -14.10 3.95 17.27
N ASP A 361 -14.42 3.28 16.17
CA ASP A 361 -15.37 3.78 15.17
C ASP A 361 -16.79 3.32 15.55
N MET A 362 -17.70 4.25 15.79
CA MET A 362 -19.07 3.92 16.21
C MET A 362 -19.92 3.35 15.07
N SER A 363 -19.42 3.40 13.83
CA SER A 363 -20.00 2.67 12.70
C SER A 363 -19.89 1.14 12.88
N GLU A 364 -18.94 0.63 13.67
CA GLU A 364 -18.80 -0.82 14.00
C GLU A 364 -19.75 -1.28 15.12
N PHE A 365 -20.63 -0.39 15.61
CA PHE A 365 -21.58 -0.65 16.68
C PHE A 365 -22.99 -0.15 16.32
N GLN A 366 -23.36 -0.27 15.03
CA GLN A 366 -24.70 0.05 14.52
C GLN A 366 -25.73 -0.99 14.95
N GLU A 367 -25.34 -2.26 15.07
CA GLU A 367 -26.25 -3.36 15.39
C GLU A 367 -26.25 -3.74 16.87
N LYS A 368 -27.42 -4.12 17.40
CA LYS A 368 -27.61 -4.41 18.84
C LYS A 368 -26.68 -5.50 19.37
N HIS A 369 -26.37 -6.50 18.56
CA HIS A 369 -25.49 -7.61 18.93
C HIS A 369 -24.00 -7.22 18.96
N GLU A 370 -23.63 -6.08 18.35
CA GLU A 370 -22.25 -5.59 18.33
C GLU A 370 -21.88 -4.80 19.59
N VAL A 371 -22.86 -4.30 20.33
CA VAL A 371 -22.65 -3.59 21.61
C VAL A 371 -21.90 -4.47 22.63
N ALA A 372 -22.10 -5.79 22.60
CA ALA A 372 -21.34 -6.75 23.40
C ALA A 372 -19.83 -6.73 23.10
N LYS A 373 -19.41 -6.39 21.87
CA LYS A 373 -17.99 -6.25 21.50
C LYS A 373 -17.31 -5.10 22.25
N LEU A 374 -18.05 -4.11 22.76
CA LEU A 374 -17.50 -2.93 23.42
C LEU A 374 -17.00 -3.24 24.84
N ILE A 375 -17.81 -3.94 25.63
CA ILE A 375 -17.58 -4.24 27.06
C ILE A 375 -17.17 -5.69 27.34
N GLY A 376 -17.58 -6.63 26.48
CA GLY A 376 -17.41 -8.07 26.62
C GLY A 376 -18.77 -8.78 26.53
N ALA A 377 -18.79 -10.03 26.04
CA ALA A 377 -20.00 -10.84 26.08
C ALA A 377 -20.31 -11.26 27.53
N PRO A 378 -21.59 -11.34 27.94
CA PRO A 378 -21.96 -11.77 29.29
C PRO A 378 -21.69 -13.27 29.51
N PRO A 379 -21.66 -13.75 30.78
CA PRO A 379 -21.38 -15.14 31.09
C PRO A 379 -22.31 -16.11 30.36
N GLY A 380 -21.73 -17.17 29.78
CA GLY A 380 -22.44 -18.15 28.97
C GLY A 380 -22.52 -17.86 27.47
N TYR A 381 -21.99 -16.73 27.00
CA TYR A 381 -21.91 -16.39 25.57
C TYR A 381 -20.47 -16.51 25.03
N ILE A 382 -20.35 -16.86 23.74
CA ILE A 382 -19.05 -16.97 23.04
C ILE A 382 -18.37 -15.60 23.04
N GLY A 383 -17.09 -15.55 23.47
CA GLY A 383 -16.31 -14.31 23.60
C GLY A 383 -16.33 -13.65 24.99
N HIS A 384 -16.93 -14.29 26.01
CA HIS A 384 -16.88 -13.84 27.40
C HIS A 384 -15.44 -13.70 27.94
N ASP A 385 -14.57 -14.67 27.62
CA ASP A 385 -13.22 -14.74 28.20
C ASP A 385 -12.23 -13.72 27.58
N ASP A 386 -12.54 -13.19 26.39
CA ASP A 386 -11.68 -12.25 25.66
C ASP A 386 -11.72 -10.81 26.21
N GLY A 387 -12.83 -10.41 26.84
CA GLY A 387 -13.11 -9.03 27.23
C GLY A 387 -13.45 -8.10 26.05
N GLY A 388 -14.07 -6.95 26.35
CA GLY A 388 -14.50 -5.98 25.34
C GLY A 388 -13.38 -5.10 24.78
N GLN A 389 -13.60 -4.54 23.59
CA GLN A 389 -12.62 -3.66 22.92
C GLN A 389 -12.26 -2.40 23.74
N LEU A 390 -13.21 -1.83 24.49
CA LEU A 390 -12.97 -0.65 25.31
C LEU A 390 -12.39 -1.03 26.67
N THR A 391 -13.01 -2.01 27.36
CA THR A 391 -12.58 -2.49 28.68
C THR A 391 -11.15 -3.03 28.63
N LYS A 392 -10.79 -3.83 27.62
CA LYS A 392 -9.43 -4.39 27.46
C LYS A 392 -8.35 -3.33 27.26
N LYS A 393 -8.66 -2.20 26.60
CA LYS A 393 -7.72 -1.08 26.38
C LYS A 393 -7.62 -0.16 27.61
N LEU A 394 -8.75 0.20 28.23
CA LEU A 394 -8.76 0.99 29.48
C LEU A 394 -8.12 0.23 30.66
N LYS A 395 -8.17 -1.10 30.67
CA LYS A 395 -7.45 -1.95 31.63
C LYS A 395 -5.93 -1.85 31.54
N THR A 396 -5.39 -1.43 30.39
CA THR A 396 -3.96 -1.14 30.19
C THR A 396 -3.63 0.33 30.47
N CYS A 397 -4.48 1.26 30.03
CA CYS A 397 -4.29 2.71 30.22
C CYS A 397 -5.59 3.36 30.75
N PRO A 398 -5.82 3.38 32.08
CA PRO A 398 -7.09 3.87 32.67
C PRO A 398 -7.31 5.39 32.56
N ASP A 399 -6.25 6.12 32.23
CA ASP A 399 -6.14 7.56 32.06
C ASP A 399 -6.03 8.01 30.58
N ALA A 400 -6.30 7.08 29.65
CA ALA A 400 -6.22 7.31 28.21
C ALA A 400 -7.19 8.40 27.69
N VAL A 401 -6.88 8.93 26.51
CA VAL A 401 -7.81 9.71 25.69
C VAL A 401 -8.54 8.75 24.75
N VAL A 402 -9.85 8.62 24.95
CA VAL A 402 -10.72 7.71 24.20
C VAL A 402 -11.51 8.50 23.17
N LEU A 403 -11.35 8.18 21.89
CA LEU A 403 -12.08 8.77 20.78
C LEU A 403 -13.16 7.82 20.26
N PHE A 404 -14.42 8.18 20.49
CA PHE A 404 -15.60 7.58 19.84
C PHE A 404 -15.91 8.37 18.56
N ASP A 405 -15.48 7.85 17.42
CA ASP A 405 -15.64 8.53 16.12
C ASP A 405 -17.04 8.27 15.52
N GLU A 406 -17.69 9.32 15.00
CA GLU A 406 -19.01 9.29 14.35
C GLU A 406 -20.13 8.67 15.22
N VAL A 407 -20.23 9.13 16.48
CA VAL A 407 -21.20 8.63 17.49
C VAL A 407 -22.67 8.78 17.09
N ASP A 408 -22.98 9.59 16.09
CA ASP A 408 -24.31 9.64 15.46
C ASP A 408 -24.73 8.35 14.76
N LYS A 409 -23.81 7.41 14.51
CA LYS A 409 -24.09 6.09 13.94
C LYS A 409 -24.27 4.98 14.99
N ALA A 410 -24.04 5.26 16.27
CA ALA A 410 -24.07 4.24 17.32
C ALA A 410 -25.49 3.71 17.58
N HIS A 411 -25.62 2.40 17.83
CA HIS A 411 -26.87 1.82 18.34
C HIS A 411 -27.24 2.47 19.70
N PRO A 412 -28.53 2.75 19.99
CA PRO A 412 -28.94 3.40 21.25
C PRO A 412 -28.50 2.68 22.54
N ASP A 413 -28.26 1.37 22.48
CA ASP A 413 -27.75 0.62 23.64
C ASP A 413 -26.26 0.93 23.94
N VAL A 414 -25.46 1.35 22.95
CA VAL A 414 -24.11 1.90 23.16
C VAL A 414 -24.18 3.16 24.02
N LEU A 415 -25.13 4.04 23.71
CA LEU A 415 -25.36 5.29 24.46
C LEU A 415 -25.78 5.01 25.92
N THR A 416 -26.32 3.82 26.22
CA THR A 416 -26.65 3.41 27.60
C THR A 416 -25.37 3.08 28.37
N VAL A 417 -24.45 2.33 27.75
CA VAL A 417 -23.13 2.01 28.32
C VAL A 417 -22.29 3.27 28.50
N LEU A 418 -22.30 4.17 27.51
CA LEU A 418 -21.59 5.45 27.60
C LEU A 418 -22.18 6.37 28.68
N LEU A 419 -23.51 6.36 28.89
CA LEU A 419 -24.11 7.08 30.01
C LEU A 419 -23.55 6.57 31.35
N GLN A 420 -23.62 5.26 31.63
CA GLN A 420 -23.06 4.71 32.87
C GLN A 420 -21.56 5.06 33.05
N LEU A 421 -20.78 5.00 31.97
CA LEU A 421 -19.36 5.32 31.96
C LEU A 421 -19.08 6.79 32.35
N PHE A 422 -19.88 7.72 31.84
CA PHE A 422 -19.77 9.16 32.15
C PHE A 422 -20.38 9.51 33.52
N ASP A 423 -21.32 8.70 34.00
CA ASP A 423 -22.03 8.87 35.28
C ASP A 423 -21.25 8.34 36.48
N GLU A 424 -20.59 7.19 36.34
CA GLU A 424 -19.93 6.48 37.45
C GLU A 424 -18.39 6.52 37.39
N GLY A 425 -17.82 7.03 36.30
CA GLY A 425 -16.37 7.04 36.06
C GLY A 425 -15.73 5.65 36.03
N ARG A 426 -16.53 4.61 35.78
CA ARG A 426 -16.13 3.20 35.80
C ARG A 426 -16.84 2.40 34.72
N LEU A 427 -16.23 1.29 34.31
CA LEU A 427 -16.79 0.35 33.34
C LEU A 427 -16.62 -1.08 33.84
N THR A 428 -17.69 -1.86 33.84
CA THR A 428 -17.64 -3.30 34.19
C THR A 428 -17.56 -4.13 32.92
N ASP A 429 -16.59 -5.05 32.86
CA ASP A 429 -16.46 -5.98 31.74
C ASP A 429 -17.43 -7.18 31.85
N GLY A 430 -17.52 -7.98 30.79
CA GLY A 430 -18.40 -9.16 30.74
C GLY A 430 -18.14 -10.21 31.83
N GLN A 431 -16.98 -10.16 32.49
CA GLN A 431 -16.56 -11.07 33.58
C GLN A 431 -16.93 -10.49 34.97
N GLY A 432 -17.58 -9.32 35.02
CA GLY A 432 -17.93 -8.62 36.25
C GLY A 432 -16.78 -7.82 36.86
N LYS A 433 -15.64 -7.65 36.16
CA LYS A 433 -14.53 -6.84 36.66
C LYS A 433 -14.71 -5.37 36.30
N THR A 434 -14.81 -4.54 37.33
CA THR A 434 -14.86 -3.08 37.21
C THR A 434 -13.47 -2.49 36.92
N ILE A 435 -13.43 -1.49 36.05
CA ILE A 435 -12.26 -0.68 35.69
C ILE A 435 -12.61 0.78 35.99
N GLU A 436 -11.87 1.41 36.90
CA GLU A 436 -12.00 2.84 37.17
C GLU A 436 -11.26 3.65 36.10
N CYS A 437 -11.93 4.65 35.54
CA CYS A 437 -11.42 5.48 34.45
C CYS A 437 -11.82 6.96 34.59
N LYS A 438 -12.05 7.42 35.83
CA LYS A 438 -12.24 8.84 36.21
C LYS A 438 -11.15 9.76 35.61
N ASN A 439 -9.92 9.26 35.54
CA ASN A 439 -8.79 10.00 34.97
C ASN A 439 -8.70 9.98 33.43
N ALA A 440 -9.55 9.24 32.71
CA ALA A 440 -9.62 9.27 31.25
C ALA A 440 -10.16 10.61 30.72
N ILE A 441 -10.01 10.83 29.41
CA ILE A 441 -10.75 11.87 28.68
C ILE A 441 -11.50 11.21 27.53
N PHE A 442 -12.81 11.36 27.52
CA PHE A 442 -13.66 10.86 26.45
C PHE A 442 -13.95 11.98 25.45
N VAL A 443 -13.69 11.71 24.17
CA VAL A 443 -14.02 12.60 23.06
C VAL A 443 -14.95 11.85 22.12
N MET A 444 -16.14 12.38 21.92
CA MET A 444 -17.07 11.91 20.90
C MET A 444 -16.95 12.83 19.68
N THR A 445 -16.92 12.28 18.47
CA THR A 445 -17.07 13.09 17.25
C THR A 445 -18.43 12.85 16.60
N SER A 446 -18.99 13.89 15.99
CA SER A 446 -20.21 13.76 15.20
C SER A 446 -20.20 14.68 13.99
N ASN A 447 -20.95 14.30 12.95
CA ASN A 447 -21.23 15.13 11.78
C ASN A 447 -22.62 15.80 11.85
N LEU A 448 -23.37 15.63 12.95
CA LEU A 448 -24.66 16.30 13.19
C LEU A 448 -24.51 17.83 13.21
N ALA A 449 -25.56 18.52 12.76
CA ALA A 449 -25.64 19.97 12.61
C ALA A 449 -24.51 20.62 11.77
N SER A 450 -23.75 19.82 11.00
CA SER A 450 -22.57 20.32 10.27
C SER A 450 -22.90 21.32 9.17
N GLN A 451 -24.04 21.19 8.50
CA GLN A 451 -24.49 22.13 7.47
C GLN A 451 -24.91 23.47 8.08
N GLU A 452 -25.64 23.42 9.19
CA GLU A 452 -26.10 24.59 9.95
C GLU A 452 -24.92 25.34 10.57
N ILE A 453 -23.97 24.61 11.19
CA ILE A 453 -22.72 25.17 11.72
C ILE A 453 -21.91 25.82 10.59
N ALA A 454 -21.80 25.17 9.42
CA ALA A 454 -21.06 25.70 8.28
C ALA A 454 -21.68 26.97 7.71
N HIS A 455 -23.00 26.99 7.46
CA HIS A 455 -23.70 28.16 6.95
C HIS A 455 -23.65 29.33 7.95
N HIS A 456 -23.88 29.09 9.24
CA HIS A 456 -23.76 30.13 10.26
C HIS A 456 -22.32 30.66 10.38
N ALA A 457 -21.29 29.82 10.25
CA ALA A 457 -19.89 30.24 10.24
C ALA A 457 -19.51 31.08 9.01
N LEU A 458 -20.07 30.78 7.83
CA LEU A 458 -19.89 31.60 6.63
C LEU A 458 -20.53 32.98 6.79
N ASN A 459 -21.75 33.05 7.35
CA ASN A 459 -22.44 34.31 7.60
C ASN A 459 -21.68 35.17 8.63
N LEU A 460 -21.25 34.59 9.76
CA LEU A 460 -20.41 35.29 10.75
C LEU A 460 -19.12 35.84 10.14
N ARG A 461 -18.48 35.11 9.21
CA ARG A 461 -17.29 35.60 8.50
C ARG A 461 -17.60 36.77 7.59
N ALA A 462 -18.63 36.66 6.75
CA ALA A 462 -19.04 37.74 5.85
C ALA A 462 -19.41 39.03 6.63
N ASP A 463 -20.02 38.91 7.81
CA ASP A 463 -20.35 40.06 8.65
C ASP A 463 -19.11 40.69 9.32
N VAL A 464 -18.15 39.87 9.77
CA VAL A 464 -16.84 40.36 10.23
C VAL A 464 -16.07 41.06 9.10
N GLU A 465 -16.15 40.54 7.88
CA GLU A 465 -15.47 41.09 6.69
C GLU A 465 -16.07 42.45 6.29
N LYS A 466 -17.40 42.61 6.31
CA LYS A 466 -18.08 43.92 6.13
C LYS A 466 -17.64 44.93 7.18
N VAL A 467 -17.66 44.57 8.47
CA VAL A 467 -17.26 45.47 9.57
C VAL A 467 -15.78 45.85 9.46
N LYS A 468 -14.92 44.95 8.97
CA LYS A 468 -13.51 45.21 8.68
C LYS A 468 -13.36 46.21 7.52
N GLU A 469 -14.09 46.03 6.43
CA GLU A 469 -14.14 46.98 5.32
C GLU A 469 -14.67 48.36 5.72
N GLU A 470 -15.77 48.43 6.47
CA GLU A 470 -16.38 49.68 6.92
C GLU A 470 -15.44 50.49 7.81
N ARG A 471 -14.66 49.82 8.67
CA ARG A 471 -13.64 50.46 9.51
C ARG A 471 -12.38 50.86 8.72
N LEU A 472 -11.93 50.04 7.76
CA LEU A 472 -10.86 50.41 6.83
C LEU A 472 -11.21 51.65 5.99
N LYS A 473 -12.50 51.86 5.70
CA LYS A 473 -13.03 53.08 5.05
C LYS A 473 -13.14 54.29 6.01
N GLN A 474 -12.89 54.12 7.31
CA GLN A 474 -13.05 55.16 8.35
C GLN A 474 -11.77 55.51 9.12
N SER A 475 -10.75 54.64 9.17
CA SER A 475 -9.50 54.89 9.92
C SER A 475 -8.24 54.50 9.15
N SER A 476 -7.44 55.50 8.75
CA SER A 476 -6.16 55.34 8.05
C SER A 476 -4.97 55.17 9.02
N SER A 477 -4.95 54.06 9.76
CA SER A 477 -3.86 53.68 10.66
C SER A 477 -3.78 52.16 10.77
N GLU A 478 -2.61 51.57 10.46
CA GLU A 478 -2.50 50.13 10.17
C GLU A 478 -2.36 49.23 11.44
N ASP A 479 -1.96 49.81 12.58
CA ASP A 479 -1.60 49.07 13.80
C ASP A 479 -2.80 48.69 14.70
N ALA A 480 -3.72 47.89 14.17
CA ALA A 480 -4.77 47.24 14.95
C ALA A 480 -4.80 45.72 14.70
N HIS A 481 -4.08 44.97 15.53
CA HIS A 481 -3.97 43.51 15.44
C HIS A 481 -5.25 42.81 15.95
N PHE A 482 -6.36 42.99 15.24
CA PHE A 482 -7.65 42.37 15.54
C PHE A 482 -7.55 40.84 15.54
N SER A 483 -8.06 40.20 16.59
CA SER A 483 -8.25 38.74 16.58
C SER A 483 -9.52 38.38 15.81
N GLU A 484 -9.39 37.42 14.90
CA GLU A 484 -10.50 36.93 14.06
C GLU A 484 -11.32 35.85 14.81
N ASP A 485 -11.56 36.08 16.12
CA ASP A 485 -12.12 35.12 17.08
C ASP A 485 -13.64 34.94 16.90
N ILE A 486 -14.01 34.14 15.91
CA ILE A 486 -15.40 33.82 15.58
C ILE A 486 -16.01 32.87 16.63
N VAL A 487 -16.66 33.45 17.64
CA VAL A 487 -17.37 32.70 18.69
C VAL A 487 -18.82 32.45 18.29
N ILE A 488 -19.24 31.17 18.27
CA ILE A 488 -20.66 30.81 18.06
C ILE A 488 -21.51 31.32 19.24
N SER A 489 -22.52 32.14 18.92
CA SER A 489 -23.45 32.72 19.90
C SER A 489 -24.20 31.65 20.70
N ARG A 490 -24.50 31.95 21.98
CA ARG A 490 -25.32 31.06 22.84
C ARG A 490 -26.68 30.75 22.19
N LYS A 491 -27.31 31.77 21.59
CA LYS A 491 -28.59 31.65 20.88
C LYS A 491 -28.55 30.55 19.80
N PHE A 492 -27.53 30.53 18.95
CA PHE A 492 -27.40 29.49 17.92
C PHE A 492 -27.19 28.08 18.53
N LYS A 493 -26.38 27.98 19.61
CA LYS A 493 -26.17 26.69 20.30
C LYS A 493 -27.48 26.14 20.87
N ASP A 494 -28.25 26.97 21.57
CA ASP A 494 -29.48 26.55 22.26
C ASP A 494 -30.72 26.42 21.35
N GLU A 495 -30.87 27.25 20.31
CA GLU A 495 -32.04 27.25 19.43
C GLU A 495 -31.89 26.38 18.17
N VAL A 496 -30.66 26.18 17.66
CA VAL A 496 -30.43 25.42 16.40
C VAL A 496 -29.78 24.07 16.68
N VAL A 497 -28.62 24.04 17.35
CA VAL A 497 -27.83 22.81 17.48
C VAL A 497 -28.42 21.87 18.53
N LYS A 498 -28.77 22.39 19.71
CA LYS A 498 -29.29 21.59 20.84
C LYS A 498 -30.58 20.82 20.49
N PRO A 499 -31.57 21.37 19.75
CA PRO A 499 -32.72 20.59 19.28
C PRO A 499 -32.35 19.45 18.30
N ILE A 500 -31.36 19.64 17.43
CA ILE A 500 -30.88 18.60 16.51
C ILE A 500 -30.26 17.44 17.32
N LEU A 501 -29.38 17.75 18.28
CA LEU A 501 -28.77 16.75 19.16
C LEU A 501 -29.82 16.00 19.99
N LYS A 502 -30.78 16.71 20.58
CA LYS A 502 -31.90 16.10 21.33
C LYS A 502 -32.72 15.15 20.46
N ARG A 503 -33.13 15.60 19.27
CA ARG A 503 -33.91 14.78 18.31
C ARG A 503 -33.16 13.53 17.88
N HIS A 504 -31.83 13.60 17.77
CA HIS A 504 -31.00 12.47 17.39
C HIS A 504 -30.82 11.46 18.52
N PHE A 505 -30.24 11.87 19.64
CA PHE A 505 -29.89 10.96 20.75
C PHE A 505 -31.09 10.53 21.59
N LYS A 506 -32.21 11.27 21.56
CA LYS A 506 -33.50 10.98 22.23
C LYS A 506 -33.40 10.81 23.76
N ARG A 507 -32.27 11.18 24.36
CA ARG A 507 -31.98 11.08 25.80
C ARG A 507 -31.34 12.40 26.25
N ASP A 508 -32.13 13.22 26.92
CA ASP A 508 -31.65 14.52 27.43
C ASP A 508 -30.55 14.35 28.48
N GLU A 509 -30.64 13.28 29.29
CA GLU A 509 -29.64 12.89 30.30
C GLU A 509 -28.23 12.76 29.71
N PHE A 510 -28.11 12.12 28.54
CA PHE A 510 -26.83 11.91 27.85
C PHE A 510 -26.17 13.24 27.46
N LEU A 511 -26.96 14.24 27.06
CA LEU A 511 -26.44 15.58 26.76
C LEU A 511 -26.07 16.36 28.04
N GLY A 512 -26.67 16.03 29.19
CA GLY A 512 -26.33 16.60 30.50
C GLY A 512 -24.99 16.13 31.08
N ARG A 513 -24.42 15.05 30.54
CA ARG A 513 -23.13 14.46 30.99
C ARG A 513 -21.92 14.89 30.17
N ILE A 514 -22.12 15.69 29.12
CA ILE A 514 -21.05 16.24 28.28
C ILE A 514 -20.59 17.57 28.89
N ASN A 515 -19.32 17.67 29.30
CA ASN A 515 -18.83 18.89 29.96
C ASN A 515 -18.76 20.08 28.98
N GLU A 516 -18.31 19.84 27.75
CA GLU A 516 -18.19 20.89 26.72
C GLU A 516 -18.54 20.33 25.33
N ILE A 517 -19.39 21.07 24.60
CA ILE A 517 -19.63 20.84 23.17
C ILE A 517 -18.70 21.77 22.39
N VAL A 518 -17.80 21.18 21.61
CA VAL A 518 -16.73 21.86 20.88
C VAL A 518 -17.10 21.93 19.40
N TYR A 519 -17.06 23.13 18.84
CA TYR A 519 -17.55 23.42 17.49
C TYR A 519 -16.38 23.69 16.55
N PHE A 520 -16.29 22.92 15.47
CA PHE A 520 -15.31 23.09 14.41
C PHE A 520 -15.96 23.79 13.23
N LEU A 521 -15.38 24.90 12.80
CA LEU A 521 -15.89 25.74 11.72
C LEU A 521 -15.27 25.28 10.39
N PRO A 522 -15.89 25.53 9.22
CA PRO A 522 -15.20 25.43 7.93
C PRO A 522 -13.89 26.23 7.93
N PHE A 523 -12.91 25.87 7.12
CA PHE A 523 -11.67 26.65 7.05
C PHE A 523 -11.88 27.98 6.30
N SER A 524 -11.28 29.06 6.81
CA SER A 524 -11.19 30.36 6.15
C SER A 524 -10.13 30.33 5.05
N ARG A 525 -10.12 31.31 4.14
CA ARG A 525 -9.09 31.40 3.10
C ARG A 525 -7.66 31.46 3.68
N ARG A 526 -7.47 32.11 4.84
CA ARG A 526 -6.19 32.16 5.57
C ARG A 526 -5.76 30.77 6.07
N GLU A 527 -6.68 30.02 6.68
CA GLU A 527 -6.42 28.65 7.15
C GLU A 527 -6.19 27.67 5.97
N LEU A 528 -6.92 27.83 4.85
CA LEU A 528 -6.76 27.00 3.65
C LEU A 528 -5.39 27.16 2.99
N LEU A 529 -4.90 28.40 2.85
CA LEU A 529 -3.54 28.66 2.34
C LEU A 529 -2.48 27.98 3.21
N GLN A 530 -2.61 28.06 4.54
CA GLN A 530 -1.71 27.38 5.48
C GLN A 530 -1.79 25.85 5.41
N LEU A 531 -2.97 25.28 5.15
CA LEU A 531 -3.14 23.84 4.91
C LEU A 531 -2.47 23.39 3.61
N VAL A 532 -2.66 24.15 2.51
CA VAL A 532 -2.00 23.88 1.22
C VAL A 532 -0.48 23.97 1.38
N GLN A 533 0.03 25.03 2.00
CA GLN A 533 1.47 25.22 2.25
C GLN A 533 2.06 24.03 3.01
N ARG A 534 1.42 23.57 4.09
CA ARG A 534 1.91 22.41 4.87
C ARG A 534 1.92 21.10 4.10
N GLU A 535 0.93 20.84 3.26
CA GLU A 535 0.91 19.62 2.43
C GLU A 535 2.01 19.71 1.35
N LEU A 536 2.20 20.87 0.71
CA LEU A 536 3.29 21.12 -0.24
C LEU A 536 4.67 20.99 0.42
N GLU A 537 4.87 21.53 1.62
CA GLU A 537 6.09 21.34 2.43
C GLU A 537 6.35 19.86 2.74
N CYS A 538 5.31 19.10 3.10
CA CYS A 538 5.43 17.67 3.35
C CYS A 538 5.87 16.89 2.10
N TRP A 539 5.32 17.21 0.93
CA TRP A 539 5.75 16.62 -0.34
C TRP A 539 7.14 17.07 -0.79
N ALA A 540 7.50 18.33 -0.57
CA ALA A 540 8.84 18.85 -0.82
C ALA A 540 9.90 18.16 0.04
N GLN A 541 9.63 17.97 1.34
CA GLN A 541 10.51 17.20 2.23
C GLN A 541 10.67 15.75 1.75
N ARG A 542 9.57 15.06 1.43
CA ARG A 542 9.60 13.68 0.89
C ARG A 542 10.42 13.59 -0.40
N ALA A 543 10.28 14.55 -1.31
CA ALA A 543 11.05 14.62 -2.55
C ALA A 543 12.56 14.84 -2.30
N LYS A 544 12.90 15.70 -1.33
CA LYS A 544 14.28 16.01 -0.93
C LYS A 544 14.97 14.86 -0.20
N GLU A 545 14.22 14.14 0.63
CA GLU A 545 14.70 12.95 1.34
C GLU A 545 14.90 11.77 0.40
N ARG A 546 13.86 11.36 -0.35
CA ARG A 546 13.87 10.13 -1.16
C ARG A 546 14.55 10.30 -2.52
N HIS A 547 14.26 11.40 -3.23
CA HIS A 547 14.67 11.59 -4.62
C HIS A 547 15.80 12.62 -4.80
N LYS A 548 16.17 13.35 -3.73
CA LYS A 548 17.14 14.47 -3.75
C LYS A 548 16.73 15.55 -4.75
N ILE A 549 15.43 15.88 -4.76
CA ILE A 549 14.83 16.94 -5.56
C ILE A 549 14.43 18.10 -4.63
N ASP A 550 14.73 19.32 -5.03
CA ASP A 550 14.34 20.55 -4.30
C ASP A 550 13.09 21.14 -4.97
N ILE A 551 12.01 21.38 -4.20
CA ILE A 551 10.74 21.89 -4.73
C ILE A 551 10.43 23.25 -4.11
N LYS A 552 10.01 24.19 -4.95
CA LYS A 552 9.57 25.54 -4.61
C LYS A 552 8.27 25.85 -5.37
N TRP A 553 7.51 26.81 -4.87
CA TRP A 553 6.26 27.25 -5.49
C TRP A 553 6.03 28.74 -5.26
N ASP A 554 5.31 29.35 -6.19
CA ASP A 554 4.82 30.72 -6.04
C ASP A 554 3.56 30.74 -5.15
N ARG A 555 3.32 31.85 -4.44
CA ARG A 555 2.11 32.06 -3.60
C ARG A 555 0.79 31.96 -4.39
N THR A 556 0.84 32.12 -5.71
CA THR A 556 -0.31 31.89 -6.60
C THR A 556 -0.77 30.42 -6.59
N VAL A 557 0.16 29.47 -6.46
CA VAL A 557 -0.12 28.03 -6.39
C VAL A 557 -0.94 27.69 -5.14
N GLU A 558 -0.63 28.33 -4.02
CA GLU A 558 -1.36 28.16 -2.76
C GLU A 558 -2.82 28.57 -2.93
N SER A 559 -3.07 29.70 -3.59
CA SER A 559 -4.41 30.18 -3.93
C SER A 559 -5.14 29.20 -4.87
N ALA A 560 -4.48 28.81 -5.97
CA ALA A 560 -5.03 27.93 -7.01
C ALA A 560 -5.40 26.51 -6.54
N LEU A 561 -4.81 26.05 -5.41
CA LEU A 561 -5.11 24.79 -4.74
C LEU A 561 -6.11 24.97 -3.59
N ALA A 562 -6.10 26.13 -2.91
CA ALA A 562 -7.12 26.50 -1.92
C ALA A 562 -8.52 26.68 -2.54
N ASP A 563 -8.60 26.89 -3.86
CA ASP A 563 -9.85 26.87 -4.63
C ASP A 563 -10.47 25.45 -4.71
N GLY A 564 -9.69 24.39 -4.49
CA GLY A 564 -10.17 22.99 -4.40
C GLY A 564 -10.78 22.62 -3.03
N TYR A 565 -11.26 23.59 -2.26
CA TYR A 565 -11.84 23.35 -0.95
C TYR A 565 -13.31 22.91 -1.01
N ASP A 566 -13.63 21.76 -0.40
CA ASP A 566 -15.00 21.31 -0.17
C ASP A 566 -15.33 21.33 1.33
N VAL A 567 -16.35 22.11 1.68
CA VAL A 567 -16.85 22.31 3.05
C VAL A 567 -17.33 21.02 3.71
N CYS A 568 -17.76 20.01 2.94
CA CYS A 568 -18.23 18.72 3.42
C CYS A 568 -17.08 17.78 3.79
N TYR A 569 -16.00 17.79 3.00
CA TYR A 569 -14.84 16.90 3.16
C TYR A 569 -13.67 17.51 3.94
N GLY A 570 -13.68 18.82 4.20
CA GLY A 570 -12.68 19.48 5.03
C GLY A 570 -11.30 19.50 4.40
N ALA A 571 -10.24 19.37 5.21
CA ALA A 571 -8.85 19.39 4.73
C ALA A 571 -8.52 18.19 3.80
N ARG A 572 -9.38 17.17 3.72
CA ARG A 572 -9.20 16.03 2.81
C ARG A 572 -9.27 16.46 1.34
N SER A 573 -10.10 17.45 0.98
CA SER A 573 -10.20 17.91 -0.42
C SER A 573 -8.92 18.62 -0.85
N ILE A 574 -8.36 19.47 0.01
CA ILE A 574 -7.07 20.15 -0.21
C ILE A 574 -5.95 19.13 -0.44
N LYS A 575 -5.85 18.11 0.41
CA LYS A 575 -4.85 17.04 0.23
C LYS A 575 -5.05 16.30 -1.10
N TYR A 576 -6.28 15.94 -1.44
CA TYR A 576 -6.59 15.29 -2.72
C TYR A 576 -6.25 16.19 -3.92
N GLU A 577 -6.51 17.49 -3.86
CA GLU A 577 -6.22 18.43 -4.94
C GLU A 577 -4.70 18.66 -5.12
N VAL A 578 -3.94 18.75 -4.02
CA VAL A 578 -2.45 18.77 -4.04
C VAL A 578 -1.91 17.49 -4.67
N GLU A 579 -2.39 16.31 -4.24
CA GLU A 579 -2.00 15.02 -4.82
C GLU A 579 -2.35 14.95 -6.31
N ARG A 580 -3.58 15.35 -6.67
CA ARG A 580 -4.14 15.30 -8.02
C ARG A 580 -3.43 16.22 -9.02
N ARG A 581 -3.11 17.46 -8.64
CA ARG A 581 -2.62 18.50 -9.56
C ARG A 581 -1.12 18.77 -9.46
N VAL A 582 -0.48 18.48 -8.32
CA VAL A 582 0.97 18.67 -8.15
C VAL A 582 1.68 17.31 -8.13
N VAL A 583 1.34 16.43 -7.19
CA VAL A 583 2.11 15.19 -6.96
C VAL A 583 2.03 14.25 -8.18
N ASN A 584 0.86 14.10 -8.81
CA ASN A 584 0.70 13.32 -10.03
C ASN A 584 1.55 13.85 -11.21
N GLN A 585 1.64 15.17 -11.39
CA GLN A 585 2.48 15.76 -12.44
C GLN A 585 3.97 15.50 -12.15
N LEU A 586 4.40 15.65 -10.90
CA LEU A 586 5.77 15.33 -10.47
C LEU A 586 6.09 13.84 -10.65
N ALA A 587 5.16 12.94 -10.30
CA ALA A 587 5.33 11.50 -10.46
C ALA A 587 5.48 11.11 -11.95
N ALA A 588 4.61 11.61 -12.82
CA ALA A 588 4.69 11.40 -14.26
C ALA A 588 5.99 12.00 -14.85
N ALA A 589 6.44 13.15 -14.37
CA ALA A 589 7.72 13.74 -14.78
C ALA A 589 8.93 12.94 -14.30
N HIS A 590 8.84 12.28 -13.14
CA HIS A 590 9.91 11.41 -12.64
C HIS A 590 9.98 10.11 -13.46
N GLU A 591 8.83 9.50 -13.75
CA GLU A 591 8.71 8.32 -14.61
C GLU A 591 9.23 8.58 -16.04
N LYS A 592 8.92 9.75 -16.62
CA LYS A 592 9.44 10.20 -17.93
C LYS A 592 10.94 10.57 -17.93
N GLY A 593 11.64 10.50 -16.80
CA GLY A 593 13.05 10.94 -16.69
C GLY A 593 13.25 12.46 -16.85
N VAL A 594 12.19 13.25 -16.70
CA VAL A 594 12.23 14.72 -16.77
C VAL A 594 12.80 15.30 -15.49
N ILE A 595 12.50 14.72 -14.33
CA ILE A 595 13.10 15.09 -13.04
C ILE A 595 13.91 13.93 -12.44
N GLY A 596 15.07 14.25 -11.87
CA GLY A 596 16.00 13.29 -11.26
C GLY A 596 16.83 13.89 -10.13
N LYS A 597 17.76 13.08 -9.57
CA LYS A 597 18.60 13.48 -8.42
C LYS A 597 19.33 14.81 -8.70
N GLY A 598 19.20 15.77 -7.78
CA GLY A 598 19.79 17.11 -7.91
C GLY A 598 19.00 18.09 -8.80
N SER A 599 17.78 17.77 -9.21
CA SER A 599 16.90 18.73 -9.90
C SER A 599 16.27 19.71 -8.91
N SER A 600 16.08 20.96 -9.33
CA SER A 600 15.26 21.96 -8.62
C SER A 600 14.01 22.25 -9.44
N ILE A 601 12.86 22.39 -8.78
CA ILE A 601 11.55 22.55 -9.40
C ILE A 601 10.90 23.82 -8.86
N ASN A 602 10.34 24.64 -9.75
CA ASN A 602 9.47 25.76 -9.39
C ASN A 602 8.06 25.51 -9.92
N ILE A 603 7.05 25.58 -9.06
CA ILE A 603 5.64 25.44 -9.43
C ILE A 603 5.03 26.84 -9.48
N THR A 604 4.29 27.14 -10.54
CA THR A 604 3.62 28.44 -10.71
C THR A 604 2.14 28.21 -11.05
N ALA A 605 1.30 29.21 -10.79
CA ALA A 605 -0.11 29.15 -11.20
C ALA A 605 -0.51 30.43 -11.96
N THR A 606 -1.32 30.24 -13.00
CA THR A 606 -1.80 31.29 -13.90
C THR A 606 -3.33 31.21 -14.05
N TRP A 607 -3.97 32.35 -14.32
CA TRP A 607 -5.41 32.42 -14.60
C TRP A 607 -5.59 32.92 -16.04
N PRO A 608 -5.84 32.05 -17.02
CA PRO A 608 -6.17 32.46 -18.38
C PRO A 608 -7.52 33.20 -18.40
N GLU A 609 -7.62 34.30 -19.16
CA GLU A 609 -8.82 35.16 -19.27
C GLU A 609 -10.12 34.44 -19.72
N LYS A 610 -10.04 33.15 -20.07
CA LYS A 610 -11.14 32.32 -20.59
C LYS A 610 -11.37 31.04 -19.76
N CYS A 611 -10.76 30.94 -18.58
CA CYS A 611 -10.85 29.77 -17.70
C CYS A 611 -11.28 30.19 -16.29
N GLU A 612 -12.34 29.56 -15.76
CA GLU A 612 -12.78 29.75 -14.36
C GLU A 612 -11.79 29.17 -13.35
N TYR A 613 -10.89 28.29 -13.80
CA TYR A 613 -9.91 27.58 -12.96
C TYR A 613 -8.49 27.98 -13.34
N ALA A 614 -7.64 28.14 -12.32
CA ALA A 614 -6.21 28.34 -12.49
C ALA A 614 -5.53 27.13 -13.16
N GLU A 615 -4.56 27.37 -14.04
CA GLU A 615 -3.66 26.34 -14.54
C GLU A 615 -2.39 26.30 -13.67
N ILE A 616 -1.95 25.10 -13.27
CA ILE A 616 -0.72 24.90 -12.48
C ILE A 616 0.37 24.37 -13.41
N GLN A 617 1.39 25.19 -13.61
CA GLN A 617 2.55 24.91 -14.45
C GLN A 617 3.74 24.51 -13.56
N ILE A 618 4.60 23.62 -14.05
CA ILE A 618 5.73 23.09 -13.27
C ILE A 618 7.00 23.19 -14.09
N GLN A 619 7.94 23.99 -13.61
CA GLN A 619 9.20 24.30 -14.27
C GLN A 619 10.35 23.55 -13.60
N VAL A 620 11.24 22.97 -14.41
CA VAL A 620 12.32 22.09 -13.97
C VAL A 620 13.67 22.66 -14.37
N LYS A 621 14.57 22.75 -13.39
CA LYS A 621 15.99 23.04 -13.58
C LYS A 621 16.79 21.78 -13.27
N LYS A 622 17.33 21.14 -14.31
CA LYS A 622 18.19 19.95 -14.20
C LYS A 622 19.57 20.33 -13.66
N SER A 623 20.18 19.43 -12.88
CA SER A 623 21.55 19.60 -12.40
C SER A 623 22.51 19.88 -13.57
N GLY A 624 23.31 20.94 -13.47
CA GLY A 624 24.22 21.42 -14.52
C GLY A 624 23.65 22.47 -15.49
N PHE A 625 22.33 22.68 -15.54
CA PHE A 625 21.70 23.68 -16.41
C PHE A 625 21.40 24.99 -15.65
N LYS A 626 21.49 26.14 -16.32
CA LYS A 626 21.21 27.45 -15.71
C LYS A 626 19.73 27.77 -15.64
N ASP A 627 18.95 27.36 -16.62
CA ASP A 627 17.60 27.87 -16.85
C ASP A 627 16.52 26.86 -16.42
N PHE A 628 15.30 27.35 -16.22
CA PHE A 628 14.13 26.54 -15.90
C PHE A 628 13.36 26.19 -17.18
N ILE A 629 12.90 24.94 -17.29
CA ILE A 629 12.18 24.42 -18.45
C ILE A 629 10.82 23.88 -17.98
N ASP A 630 9.72 24.44 -18.49
CA ASP A 630 8.36 23.98 -18.20
C ASP A 630 8.14 22.53 -18.67
N ILE A 631 7.62 21.66 -17.80
CA ILE A 631 7.28 20.27 -18.10
C ILE A 631 6.25 20.18 -19.26
N ALA A 632 5.31 21.11 -19.37
CA ALA A 632 4.35 21.14 -20.48
C ALA A 632 5.03 21.45 -21.84
N SER A 633 6.18 22.14 -21.83
CA SER A 633 7.01 22.33 -23.03
C SER A 633 7.78 21.07 -23.43
N ILE A 634 8.11 20.20 -22.47
CA ILE A 634 8.90 18.97 -22.67
C ILE A 634 8.07 17.84 -23.30
N ASP A 635 6.75 17.80 -23.08
CA ASP A 635 5.84 16.84 -23.72
C ASP A 635 5.68 17.03 -25.25
N LYS A 636 6.45 17.93 -25.87
CA LYS A 636 6.61 18.05 -27.33
C LYS A 636 7.63 17.06 -27.93
N LYS A 637 7.82 15.86 -27.35
CA LYS A 637 8.45 14.64 -27.94
C LYS A 637 8.14 13.35 -27.10
N PRO A 638 8.00 12.11 -27.64
CA PRO A 638 7.31 11.00 -26.91
C PRO A 638 8.01 9.58 -26.79
N ILE A 639 7.55 8.70 -25.83
CA ILE A 639 7.53 7.17 -25.79
C ILE A 639 8.40 6.29 -24.74
N THR A 640 7.80 5.83 -23.57
CA THR A 640 7.79 4.49 -22.77
C THR A 640 8.91 3.80 -21.84
N ASN A 641 8.60 2.74 -20.98
CA ASN A 641 9.01 2.39 -19.52
C ASN A 641 9.82 1.03 -19.08
N THR A 642 9.90 0.53 -17.77
CA THR A 642 10.92 -0.49 -17.19
C THR A 642 10.68 -1.53 -15.95
N PHE A 643 11.50 -2.65 -15.70
CA PHE A 643 11.72 -3.67 -14.53
C PHE A 643 11.50 -5.32 -14.48
N ASN A 644 11.22 -6.09 -13.37
CA ASN A 644 10.83 -7.58 -13.14
C ASN A 644 9.84 -7.98 -11.91
N TYR A 645 10.14 -8.85 -10.86
CA TYR A 645 9.61 -8.88 -9.40
C TYR A 645 10.00 -10.15 -8.49
N TRP A 646 10.01 -10.14 -7.10
CA TRP A 646 9.50 -11.18 -6.08
C TRP A 646 10.01 -11.27 -4.57
N SER A 647 9.19 -11.77 -3.57
CA SER A 647 9.55 -12.41 -2.23
C SER A 647 8.34 -13.04 -1.41
N LYS A 648 8.49 -13.64 -0.17
CA LYS A 648 7.66 -14.77 0.44
C LYS A 648 6.60 -14.51 1.62
N PRO A 649 5.69 -15.48 1.99
CA PRO A 649 4.40 -15.28 2.77
C PRO A 649 4.11 -16.16 4.05
N LYS A 650 2.81 -16.32 4.48
CA LYS A 650 2.26 -16.95 5.74
C LYS A 650 1.04 -17.94 5.54
N GLU A 651 0.59 -18.61 6.61
CA GLU A 651 -0.59 -19.55 6.71
C GLU A 651 -1.98 -18.89 7.02
N ALA A 652 -3.07 -19.68 6.94
CA ALA A 652 -4.48 -19.24 7.03
C ALA A 652 -5.28 -19.85 8.23
N LYS A 653 -6.37 -19.18 8.66
CA LYS A 653 -7.13 -19.49 9.90
C LYS A 653 -8.68 -19.42 9.77
N SER A 654 -9.25 -19.94 8.69
CA SER A 654 -10.71 -19.90 8.48
C SER A 654 -11.44 -21.08 9.14
N ASN A 655 -12.63 -20.83 9.71
CA ASN A 655 -13.52 -21.85 10.28
C ASN A 655 -14.84 -22.00 9.49
N VAL A 656 -14.92 -21.50 8.26
CA VAL A 656 -16.13 -21.56 7.43
C VAL A 656 -16.52 -23.01 7.08
N CYS A 657 -17.81 -23.32 7.24
CA CYS A 657 -18.45 -24.56 6.83
C CYS A 657 -18.80 -24.51 5.33
N LEU A 658 -18.66 -25.65 4.64
CA LEU A 658 -18.80 -25.78 3.17
C LEU A 658 -19.82 -26.85 2.76
N VAL A 659 -20.69 -27.30 3.68
CA VAL A 659 -21.83 -28.18 3.34
C VAL A 659 -22.66 -27.54 2.23
N GLY A 660 -22.93 -28.30 1.16
CA GLY A 660 -23.62 -27.80 -0.03
C GLY A 660 -22.76 -26.94 -0.96
N LYS A 661 -21.43 -27.06 -0.89
CA LYS A 661 -20.46 -26.50 -1.85
C LYS A 661 -19.72 -27.61 -2.59
N THR A 662 -19.61 -27.48 -3.91
CA THR A 662 -18.82 -28.41 -4.74
C THR A 662 -17.46 -27.80 -5.05
N ALA A 663 -16.39 -28.54 -4.74
CA ALA A 663 -15.01 -28.14 -4.94
C ALA A 663 -14.27 -29.15 -5.84
N ILE A 664 -13.50 -28.66 -6.81
CA ILE A 664 -12.53 -29.46 -7.58
C ILE A 664 -11.13 -29.04 -7.16
N VAL A 665 -10.27 -30.00 -6.82
CA VAL A 665 -8.85 -29.76 -6.50
C VAL A 665 -7.97 -30.57 -7.43
N THR A 666 -7.14 -29.90 -8.22
CA THR A 666 -6.25 -30.58 -9.18
C THR A 666 -4.94 -31.02 -8.51
N GLY A 667 -4.49 -32.25 -8.79
CA GLY A 667 -3.29 -32.82 -8.16
C GLY A 667 -3.47 -33.10 -6.67
N ALA A 668 -4.70 -33.38 -6.25
CA ALA A 668 -5.10 -33.58 -4.86
C ALA A 668 -4.66 -34.91 -4.23
N ASN A 669 -3.86 -35.72 -4.93
CA ASN A 669 -3.43 -37.04 -4.44
C ASN A 669 -2.18 -36.99 -3.55
N THR A 670 -1.47 -35.87 -3.47
CA THR A 670 -0.27 -35.68 -2.62
C THR A 670 -0.01 -34.19 -2.31
N GLY A 671 0.60 -33.91 -1.14
CA GLY A 671 1.15 -32.59 -0.81
C GLY A 671 0.08 -31.49 -0.67
N ILE A 672 0.41 -30.26 -1.08
CA ILE A 672 -0.46 -29.07 -0.90
C ILE A 672 -1.89 -29.30 -1.43
N GLY A 673 -2.04 -30.02 -2.55
CA GLY A 673 -3.35 -30.37 -3.11
C GLY A 673 -4.14 -31.34 -2.25
N TYR A 674 -3.46 -32.31 -1.63
CA TYR A 674 -4.08 -33.27 -0.71
C TYR A 674 -4.55 -32.56 0.57
N GLU A 675 -3.67 -31.77 1.20
CA GLU A 675 -4.02 -30.98 2.39
C GLU A 675 -5.20 -30.04 2.12
N THR A 676 -5.22 -29.39 0.95
CA THR A 676 -6.33 -28.51 0.54
C THR A 676 -7.62 -29.30 0.32
N ALA A 677 -7.57 -30.48 -0.29
CA ALA A 677 -8.74 -31.33 -0.48
C ALA A 677 -9.27 -31.88 0.86
N GLU A 678 -8.39 -32.26 1.79
CA GLU A 678 -8.76 -32.76 3.11
C GLU A 678 -9.38 -31.67 3.99
N ASP A 679 -8.83 -30.45 4.01
CA ASP A 679 -9.42 -29.31 4.74
C ASP A 679 -10.81 -28.92 4.19
N LEU A 680 -10.97 -28.89 2.86
CA LEU A 680 -12.28 -28.66 2.24
C LEU A 680 -13.28 -29.79 2.56
N ALA A 681 -12.82 -31.04 2.63
CA ALA A 681 -13.65 -32.20 3.00
C ALA A 681 -14.04 -32.17 4.49
N LYS A 682 -13.13 -31.81 5.41
CA LYS A 682 -13.41 -31.60 6.86
C LYS A 682 -14.50 -30.56 7.08
N ARG A 683 -14.63 -29.57 6.19
CA ARG A 683 -15.66 -28.52 6.22
C ARG A 683 -17.01 -28.97 5.63
N GLY A 684 -17.11 -30.20 5.12
CA GLY A 684 -18.34 -30.77 4.57
C GLY A 684 -18.59 -30.48 3.08
N ALA A 685 -17.61 -29.98 2.32
CA ALA A 685 -17.76 -29.81 0.88
C ALA A 685 -17.93 -31.15 0.15
N ARG A 686 -18.58 -31.16 -1.02
CA ARG A 686 -18.37 -32.21 -2.02
C ARG A 686 -17.03 -31.95 -2.70
N VAL A 687 -16.05 -32.84 -2.57
CA VAL A 687 -14.68 -32.62 -3.05
C VAL A 687 -14.32 -33.63 -4.14
N ILE A 688 -13.98 -33.13 -5.33
CA ILE A 688 -13.55 -33.92 -6.47
C ILE A 688 -12.03 -33.79 -6.59
N LEU A 689 -11.33 -34.90 -6.32
CA LEU A 689 -9.89 -35.04 -6.52
C LEU A 689 -9.62 -35.27 -8.00
N ALA A 690 -9.06 -34.26 -8.67
CA ALA A 690 -8.80 -34.30 -10.11
C ALA A 690 -7.32 -34.63 -10.37
N CYS A 691 -7.03 -35.90 -10.64
CA CYS A 691 -5.66 -36.44 -10.67
C CYS A 691 -5.40 -37.32 -11.91
N ARG A 692 -4.13 -37.42 -12.32
CA ARG A 692 -3.70 -38.19 -13.51
C ARG A 692 -3.54 -39.70 -13.28
N ASP A 693 -3.45 -40.13 -12.02
CA ASP A 693 -3.16 -41.50 -11.59
C ASP A 693 -4.41 -42.03 -10.84
N PRO A 694 -5.18 -42.98 -11.41
CA PRO A 694 -6.39 -43.49 -10.78
C PRO A 694 -6.14 -44.17 -9.43
N ALA A 695 -5.08 -44.99 -9.32
CA ALA A 695 -4.81 -45.74 -8.11
C ALA A 695 -4.47 -44.80 -6.94
N ARG A 696 -3.64 -43.78 -7.18
CA ARG A 696 -3.32 -42.74 -6.18
C ARG A 696 -4.49 -41.80 -5.90
N GLY A 697 -5.31 -41.50 -6.91
CA GLY A 697 -6.50 -40.67 -6.78
C GLY A 697 -7.56 -41.32 -5.89
N GLU A 698 -7.86 -42.59 -6.12
CA GLU A 698 -8.78 -43.37 -5.29
C GLU A 698 -8.27 -43.61 -3.88
N ASP A 699 -6.98 -43.93 -3.71
CA ASP A 699 -6.35 -44.11 -2.39
C ASP A 699 -6.39 -42.81 -1.56
N ALA A 700 -6.08 -41.66 -2.18
CA ALA A 700 -6.21 -40.36 -1.55
C ALA A 700 -7.67 -40.04 -1.18
N ALA A 701 -8.63 -40.30 -2.08
CA ALA A 701 -10.05 -40.11 -1.77
C ALA A 701 -10.51 -40.99 -0.60
N LYS A 702 -10.13 -42.28 -0.58
CA LYS A 702 -10.45 -43.22 0.52
C LYS A 702 -9.85 -42.76 1.85
N LYS A 703 -8.60 -42.24 1.85
CA LYS A 703 -7.95 -41.67 3.03
C LYS A 703 -8.66 -40.41 3.55
N ILE A 704 -9.03 -39.48 2.67
CA ILE A 704 -9.80 -38.29 3.06
C ILE A 704 -11.18 -38.69 3.63
N ILE A 705 -11.90 -39.65 3.02
CA ILE A 705 -13.17 -40.15 3.58
C ILE A 705 -12.95 -40.72 4.98
N GLN A 706 -11.90 -41.52 5.21
CA GLN A 706 -11.57 -42.07 6.53
C GLN A 706 -11.15 -41.00 7.55
N ALA A 707 -10.42 -39.97 7.14
CA ALA A 707 -9.94 -38.90 8.00
C ALA A 707 -10.99 -37.83 8.33
N THR A 708 -12.12 -37.79 7.61
CA THR A 708 -13.11 -36.71 7.69
C THR A 708 -14.57 -37.18 7.88
N ASP A 709 -14.84 -38.49 7.72
CA ASP A 709 -16.17 -39.13 7.58
C ASP A 709 -17.08 -38.52 6.48
N ASN A 710 -16.55 -37.60 5.66
CA ASN A 710 -17.28 -36.98 4.57
C ASN A 710 -17.28 -37.90 3.35
N LYS A 711 -18.42 -38.56 3.10
CA LYS A 711 -18.62 -39.50 1.99
C LYS A 711 -18.81 -38.82 0.63
N ASN A 712 -18.87 -37.48 0.57
CA ASN A 712 -19.03 -36.72 -0.67
C ASN A 712 -17.67 -36.40 -1.35
N VAL A 713 -16.70 -37.30 -1.20
CA VAL A 713 -15.35 -37.13 -1.73
C VAL A 713 -15.12 -38.17 -2.84
N GLU A 714 -14.75 -37.71 -4.02
CA GLU A 714 -14.75 -38.51 -5.26
C GLU A 714 -13.45 -38.28 -6.04
N PHE A 715 -12.93 -39.33 -6.69
CA PHE A 715 -11.83 -39.20 -7.64
C PHE A 715 -12.37 -39.12 -9.08
N LYS A 716 -11.86 -38.17 -9.88
CA LYS A 716 -12.10 -38.11 -11.33
C LYS A 716 -10.78 -37.92 -12.09
N LEU A 717 -10.62 -38.66 -13.18
CA LEU A 717 -9.38 -38.68 -13.97
C LEU A 717 -9.16 -37.37 -14.73
N LEU A 718 -8.09 -36.66 -14.38
CA LEU A 718 -7.61 -35.46 -15.05
C LEU A 718 -6.10 -35.54 -15.24
N ASP A 719 -5.65 -35.75 -16.47
CA ASP A 719 -4.27 -35.48 -16.85
C ASP A 719 -4.16 -34.12 -17.53
N LEU A 720 -3.53 -33.18 -16.84
CA LEU A 720 -3.23 -31.85 -17.34
C LEU A 720 -2.17 -31.86 -18.46
N SER A 721 -1.50 -32.99 -18.71
CA SER A 721 -0.55 -33.17 -19.82
C SER A 721 -1.23 -33.46 -21.17
N SER A 722 -2.55 -33.69 -21.20
CA SER A 722 -3.31 -34.01 -22.42
C SER A 722 -4.56 -33.15 -22.57
N PHE A 723 -4.63 -32.32 -23.61
CA PHE A 723 -5.81 -31.48 -23.91
C PHE A 723 -7.07 -32.32 -24.17
N LYS A 724 -6.91 -33.57 -24.62
CA LYS A 724 -8.01 -34.54 -24.73
C LYS A 724 -8.57 -34.88 -23.35
N SER A 725 -7.72 -35.24 -22.38
CA SER A 725 -8.14 -35.53 -20.99
C SER A 725 -8.80 -34.30 -20.35
N ILE A 726 -8.19 -33.11 -20.49
CA ILE A 726 -8.74 -31.86 -19.93
C ILE A 726 -10.12 -31.53 -20.49
N ARG A 727 -10.34 -31.71 -21.81
CA ARG A 727 -11.64 -31.49 -22.44
C ARG A 727 -12.67 -32.52 -21.99
N GLN A 728 -12.28 -33.79 -21.87
CA GLN A 728 -13.15 -34.85 -21.39
C GLN A 728 -13.58 -34.59 -19.94
N PHE A 729 -12.64 -34.29 -19.04
CA PHE A 729 -12.91 -33.96 -17.65
C PHE A 729 -13.79 -32.72 -17.52
N ALA A 730 -13.50 -31.63 -18.26
CA ALA A 730 -14.33 -30.44 -18.21
C ALA A 730 -15.76 -30.71 -18.72
N SER A 731 -15.92 -31.54 -19.76
CA SER A 731 -17.23 -31.94 -20.26
C SER A 731 -17.99 -32.85 -19.29
N ASP A 732 -17.30 -33.75 -18.62
CA ASP A 732 -17.84 -34.64 -17.58
C ASP A 732 -18.33 -33.83 -16.37
N ILE A 733 -17.51 -32.92 -15.84
CA ILE A 733 -17.91 -32.00 -14.76
C ILE A 733 -19.13 -31.14 -15.15
N ILE A 734 -19.17 -30.63 -16.39
CA ILE A 734 -20.32 -29.85 -16.89
C ILE A 734 -21.60 -30.70 -17.04
N ALA A 735 -21.47 -32.02 -17.13
CA ALA A 735 -22.59 -32.97 -17.25
C ALA A 735 -23.02 -33.59 -15.91
N THR A 736 -22.10 -33.81 -14.96
CA THR A 736 -22.40 -34.48 -13.67
C THR A 736 -22.59 -33.54 -12.50
N GLU A 737 -21.95 -32.36 -12.50
CA GLU A 737 -22.06 -31.40 -11.39
C GLU A 737 -23.05 -30.28 -11.73
N GLU A 738 -24.14 -30.17 -10.95
CA GLU A 738 -25.12 -29.08 -11.09
C GLU A 738 -24.47 -27.68 -10.97
N ARG A 739 -23.40 -27.59 -10.18
CA ARG A 739 -22.67 -26.36 -9.84
C ARG A 739 -21.25 -26.66 -9.39
N LEU A 740 -20.36 -25.70 -9.63
CA LEU A 740 -18.98 -25.70 -9.16
C LEU A 740 -18.76 -24.40 -8.37
N ASP A 741 -18.58 -24.49 -7.06
CA ASP A 741 -18.36 -23.34 -6.18
C ASP A 741 -16.87 -22.98 -6.05
N ILE A 742 -15.97 -23.98 -6.09
CA ILE A 742 -14.53 -23.79 -5.84
C ILE A 742 -13.73 -24.60 -6.87
N LEU A 743 -12.78 -23.96 -7.57
CA LEU A 743 -11.81 -24.63 -8.46
C LEU A 743 -10.39 -24.30 -8.01
N VAL A 744 -9.71 -25.27 -7.41
CA VAL A 744 -8.31 -25.16 -6.96
C VAL A 744 -7.40 -25.78 -8.01
N ASN A 745 -6.87 -24.94 -8.90
CA ASN A 745 -5.84 -25.32 -9.86
C ASN A 745 -4.46 -25.42 -9.17
N ASN A 746 -4.25 -26.48 -8.37
CA ASN A 746 -3.04 -26.69 -7.58
C ASN A 746 -1.94 -27.50 -8.29
N ALA A 747 -2.30 -28.42 -9.19
CA ALA A 747 -1.36 -29.37 -9.78
C ALA A 747 -0.20 -28.67 -10.54
N GLY A 748 1.01 -29.17 -10.32
CA GLY A 748 2.20 -28.75 -11.05
C GLY A 748 3.35 -29.75 -10.96
N LEU A 749 4.27 -29.65 -11.91
CA LEU A 749 5.56 -30.35 -11.96
C LEU A 749 6.71 -29.35 -11.83
N GLY A 750 7.81 -29.80 -11.24
CA GLY A 750 9.08 -29.05 -11.17
C GLY A 750 10.24 -29.98 -11.53
N SER A 751 11.21 -29.46 -12.29
CA SER A 751 12.35 -30.16 -12.87
C SER A 751 12.01 -31.43 -13.67
N THR A 752 11.89 -31.26 -14.98
CA THR A 752 11.91 -32.35 -15.97
C THR A 752 12.68 -31.87 -17.19
N ALA A 753 13.68 -32.63 -17.65
CA ALA A 753 14.30 -32.42 -18.97
C ALA A 753 13.24 -32.45 -20.10
N ASP A 754 13.60 -32.00 -21.30
CA ASP A 754 12.71 -31.51 -22.41
C ASP A 754 11.74 -32.54 -23.06
N LYS A 755 10.97 -33.22 -22.22
CA LYS A 755 9.92 -34.14 -22.62
C LYS A 755 8.72 -33.35 -23.15
N THR A 756 8.32 -33.69 -24.37
CA THR A 756 7.17 -33.12 -25.07
C THR A 756 5.94 -34.01 -24.87
N THR A 757 4.76 -33.41 -24.74
CA THR A 757 3.46 -34.10 -24.62
C THR A 757 2.94 -34.62 -25.95
N GLU A 758 1.89 -35.43 -25.91
CA GLU A 758 1.13 -35.86 -27.09
C GLU A 758 0.53 -34.69 -27.90
N ASP A 759 0.25 -33.54 -27.26
CA ASP A 759 -0.22 -32.32 -27.93
C ASP A 759 0.93 -31.47 -28.55
N GLY A 760 2.18 -31.95 -28.49
CA GLY A 760 3.34 -31.25 -29.07
C GLY A 760 3.81 -30.04 -28.25
N LEU A 761 3.65 -30.06 -26.93
CA LEU A 761 4.04 -28.98 -26.02
C LEU A 761 5.01 -29.50 -24.94
N LEU A 762 5.86 -28.63 -24.41
CA LEU A 762 6.72 -28.96 -23.26
C LEU A 762 5.88 -29.42 -22.05
N LEU A 763 6.20 -30.57 -21.47
CA LEU A 763 5.42 -31.24 -20.43
C LEU A 763 5.12 -30.32 -19.24
N ILE A 764 6.14 -29.61 -18.74
CA ILE A 764 6.00 -28.66 -17.63
C ILE A 764 5.09 -27.47 -17.99
N MET A 765 5.19 -26.96 -19.22
CA MET A 765 4.34 -25.87 -19.73
C MET A 765 2.88 -26.32 -19.94
N GLN A 766 2.65 -27.56 -20.32
CA GLN A 766 1.29 -28.07 -20.46
C GLN A 766 0.64 -28.33 -19.10
N VAL A 767 1.30 -29.10 -18.23
CA VAL A 767 0.75 -29.45 -16.90
C VAL A 767 0.54 -28.21 -16.02
N ASN A 768 1.51 -27.30 -15.97
CA ASN A 768 1.46 -26.17 -15.03
C ASN A 768 0.62 -24.99 -15.56
N TYR A 769 0.26 -24.95 -16.85
CA TYR A 769 -0.32 -23.75 -17.46
C TYR A 769 -1.39 -24.03 -18.52
N PHE A 770 -1.03 -24.64 -19.65
CA PHE A 770 -2.02 -24.79 -20.73
C PHE A 770 -3.19 -25.69 -20.31
N GLY A 771 -2.94 -26.68 -19.44
CA GLY A 771 -3.95 -27.52 -18.84
C GLY A 771 -4.89 -26.78 -17.88
N PRO A 772 -4.40 -26.24 -16.75
CA PRO A 772 -5.22 -25.43 -15.82
C PRO A 772 -5.96 -24.28 -16.51
N PHE A 773 -5.35 -23.65 -17.51
CA PHE A 773 -6.02 -22.62 -18.31
C PHE A 773 -7.13 -23.18 -19.21
N LEU A 774 -6.88 -24.26 -19.95
CA LEU A 774 -7.89 -24.90 -20.78
C LEU A 774 -9.07 -25.40 -19.94
N LEU A 775 -8.79 -26.07 -18.82
CA LEU A 775 -9.79 -26.52 -17.84
C LEU A 775 -10.67 -25.34 -17.40
N THR A 776 -10.04 -24.28 -16.87
CA THR A 776 -10.76 -23.11 -16.37
C THR A 776 -11.59 -22.44 -17.46
N ASN A 777 -11.07 -22.24 -18.68
CA ASN A 777 -11.80 -21.56 -19.76
C ASN A 777 -12.80 -22.46 -20.53
N LEU A 778 -12.86 -23.75 -20.22
CA LEU A 778 -14.01 -24.59 -20.58
C LEU A 778 -15.17 -24.37 -19.60
N LEU A 779 -14.87 -23.99 -18.35
CA LEU A 779 -15.82 -23.75 -17.25
C LEU A 779 -16.31 -22.29 -17.13
N LEU A 780 -15.71 -21.30 -17.83
CA LEU A 780 -16.08 -19.87 -17.73
C LEU A 780 -16.45 -19.24 -19.11
N ARG A 781 -17.48 -18.38 -19.19
CA ARG A 781 -17.93 -17.67 -20.43
C ARG A 781 -18.48 -16.26 -20.15
N ILE A 782 -18.21 -15.27 -21.02
CA ILE A 782 -18.68 -13.86 -20.87
C ILE A 782 -19.76 -13.44 -21.87
N GLY A 783 -19.62 -13.75 -23.17
CA GLY A 783 -20.66 -13.39 -24.17
C GLY A 783 -22.03 -14.02 -23.86
N TYR A 784 -21.99 -15.12 -23.10
CA TYR A 784 -23.11 -15.74 -22.41
C TYR A 784 -23.93 -14.75 -21.54
N GLU A 785 -23.28 -13.97 -20.68
CA GLU A 785 -23.95 -13.06 -19.73
C GLU A 785 -24.75 -11.96 -20.44
N THR A 786 -24.18 -11.39 -21.52
CA THR A 786 -24.86 -10.36 -22.34
C THR A 786 -26.04 -10.96 -23.12
N ALA A 787 -25.90 -12.19 -23.60
CA ALA A 787 -26.98 -12.88 -24.28
C ALA A 787 -28.10 -13.29 -23.30
N GLU A 788 -27.76 -13.66 -22.05
CA GLU A 788 -28.73 -13.99 -21.02
C GLU A 788 -29.54 -12.76 -20.59
N ASP A 789 -28.92 -11.59 -20.38
CA ASP A 789 -29.65 -10.34 -20.08
C ASP A 789 -30.59 -9.91 -21.22
N LEU A 790 -30.16 -10.01 -22.48
CA LEU A 790 -31.03 -9.72 -23.62
C LEU A 790 -32.19 -10.74 -23.73
N ALA A 791 -31.93 -12.02 -23.46
CA ALA A 791 -32.98 -13.05 -23.41
C ALA A 791 -33.98 -12.81 -22.26
N LYS A 792 -33.53 -12.39 -21.07
CA LYS A 792 -34.42 -11.99 -19.95
C LYS A 792 -35.32 -10.81 -20.29
N ARG A 793 -34.90 -9.93 -21.22
CA ARG A 793 -35.70 -8.82 -21.75
C ARG A 793 -36.67 -9.24 -22.85
N GLY A 794 -36.81 -10.54 -23.13
CA GLY A 794 -37.70 -11.08 -24.16
C GLY A 794 -37.19 -10.92 -25.59
N ALA A 795 -35.93 -10.55 -25.81
CA ALA A 795 -35.38 -10.43 -27.15
C ALA A 795 -35.22 -11.81 -27.82
N ARG A 796 -35.35 -11.87 -29.14
CA ARG A 796 -34.82 -13.00 -29.94
C ARG A 796 -33.31 -12.84 -30.04
N VAL A 797 -32.56 -13.86 -29.60
CA VAL A 797 -31.09 -13.80 -29.48
C VAL A 797 -30.45 -14.84 -30.38
N ILE A 798 -29.54 -14.41 -31.26
CA ILE A 798 -28.80 -15.30 -32.16
C ILE A 798 -27.34 -15.37 -31.68
N LEU A 799 -26.96 -16.51 -31.10
CA LEU A 799 -25.60 -16.83 -30.69
C LEU A 799 -24.76 -17.17 -31.93
N ALA A 800 -24.16 -16.15 -32.53
CA ALA A 800 -23.22 -16.30 -33.64
C ALA A 800 -21.89 -16.91 -33.15
N CYS A 801 -21.72 -18.22 -33.35
CA CYS A 801 -20.64 -18.99 -32.73
C CYS A 801 -19.81 -19.76 -33.76
N ARG A 802 -18.48 -19.78 -33.59
CA ARG A 802 -17.56 -20.59 -34.42
C ARG A 802 -17.70 -22.09 -34.14
N ASP A 803 -18.04 -22.43 -32.90
CA ASP A 803 -18.22 -23.78 -32.40
C ASP A 803 -19.73 -23.96 -32.12
N PRO A 804 -20.47 -24.71 -32.95
CA PRO A 804 -21.91 -24.84 -32.80
C PRO A 804 -22.30 -25.67 -31.58
N THR A 805 -21.47 -26.62 -31.13
CA THR A 805 -21.79 -27.45 -29.95
C THR A 805 -21.64 -26.62 -28.67
N ARG A 806 -20.56 -25.83 -28.55
CA ARG A 806 -20.39 -24.88 -27.44
C ARG A 806 -21.34 -23.69 -27.51
N GLY A 807 -21.90 -23.39 -28.68
CA GLY A 807 -23.00 -22.44 -28.85
C GLY A 807 -24.33 -23.02 -28.35
N GLN A 808 -24.64 -24.27 -28.69
CA GLN A 808 -25.89 -24.94 -28.33
C GLN A 808 -26.03 -25.14 -26.81
N ASP A 809 -24.97 -25.63 -26.16
CA ASP A 809 -24.87 -25.70 -24.70
C ASP A 809 -25.02 -24.32 -24.02
N ALA A 810 -24.61 -23.23 -24.69
CA ALA A 810 -24.85 -21.87 -24.19
C ALA A 810 -26.30 -21.41 -24.41
N ALA A 811 -26.92 -21.72 -25.55
CA ALA A 811 -28.32 -21.39 -25.82
C ALA A 811 -29.26 -22.11 -24.86
N GLU A 812 -29.08 -23.42 -24.65
CA GLU A 812 -29.92 -24.23 -23.76
C GLU A 812 -29.85 -23.76 -22.31
N LYS A 813 -28.67 -23.35 -21.84
CA LYS A 813 -28.49 -22.75 -20.52
C LYS A 813 -29.21 -21.39 -20.40
N ILE A 814 -29.16 -20.54 -21.43
CA ILE A 814 -29.91 -19.28 -21.45
C ILE A 814 -31.43 -19.54 -21.49
N ILE A 815 -31.92 -20.46 -22.34
CA ILE A 815 -33.34 -20.81 -22.41
C ILE A 815 -33.81 -21.31 -21.04
N LYS A 816 -33.05 -22.20 -20.38
CA LYS A 816 -33.36 -22.70 -19.03
C LYS A 816 -33.33 -21.58 -17.96
N ALA A 817 -32.43 -20.60 -18.07
CA ALA A 817 -32.28 -19.50 -17.13
C ALA A 817 -33.28 -18.33 -17.34
N THR A 818 -34.04 -18.33 -18.43
CA THR A 818 -34.88 -17.18 -18.84
C THR A 818 -36.30 -17.55 -19.30
N ASP A 819 -36.58 -18.83 -19.54
CA ASP A 819 -37.76 -19.39 -20.26
C ASP A 819 -38.01 -18.78 -21.66
N ASN A 820 -37.12 -17.92 -22.15
CA ASN A 820 -37.20 -17.36 -23.48
C ASN A 820 -36.66 -18.36 -24.51
N LYS A 821 -37.58 -19.02 -25.21
CA LYS A 821 -37.30 -20.04 -26.22
C LYS A 821 -36.78 -19.46 -27.55
N ASN A 822 -36.71 -18.13 -27.69
CA ASN A 822 -36.25 -17.45 -28.91
C ASN A 822 -34.72 -17.28 -28.97
N VAL A 823 -33.95 -18.25 -28.48
CA VAL A 823 -32.48 -18.25 -28.51
C VAL A 823 -32.01 -19.31 -29.49
N GLU A 824 -31.25 -18.91 -30.51
CA GLU A 824 -30.80 -19.76 -31.61
C GLU A 824 -29.29 -19.67 -31.80
N VAL A 825 -28.66 -20.73 -32.29
CA VAL A 825 -27.22 -20.76 -32.61
C VAL A 825 -27.05 -20.80 -34.12
N LYS A 826 -26.28 -19.86 -34.68
CA LYS A 826 -25.91 -19.88 -36.10
C LYS A 826 -24.38 -19.83 -36.24
N LEU A 827 -23.84 -20.63 -37.16
CA LEU A 827 -22.40 -20.81 -37.34
C LEU A 827 -21.73 -19.54 -37.91
N LEU A 828 -20.77 -18.96 -37.19
CA LEU A 828 -19.98 -17.81 -37.64
C LEU A 828 -18.50 -17.94 -37.27
N ASP A 829 -17.65 -18.04 -38.29
CA ASP A 829 -16.20 -17.93 -38.15
C ASP A 829 -15.71 -16.58 -38.68
N LEU A 830 -15.44 -15.63 -37.76
CA LEU A 830 -14.89 -14.31 -38.11
C LEU A 830 -13.48 -14.36 -38.72
N SER A 831 -12.83 -15.53 -38.78
CA SER A 831 -11.57 -15.74 -39.51
C SER A 831 -11.74 -16.33 -40.93
N SER A 832 -12.97 -16.35 -41.46
CA SER A 832 -13.31 -16.75 -42.83
C SER A 832 -14.31 -15.77 -43.47
N PHE A 833 -13.94 -15.07 -44.54
CA PHE A 833 -14.88 -14.21 -45.28
C PHE A 833 -16.01 -15.00 -45.95
N LYS A 834 -15.77 -16.28 -46.29
CA LYS A 834 -16.81 -17.20 -46.77
C LYS A 834 -17.87 -17.43 -45.69
N SER A 835 -17.46 -17.78 -44.47
CA SER A 835 -18.39 -17.97 -43.34
C SER A 835 -19.18 -16.69 -43.03
N ILE A 836 -18.52 -15.53 -43.01
CA ILE A 836 -19.17 -14.23 -42.77
C ILE A 836 -20.24 -13.92 -43.84
N ARG A 837 -19.94 -14.13 -45.12
CA ARG A 837 -20.90 -13.89 -46.21
C ARG A 837 -22.07 -14.87 -46.17
N GLN A 838 -21.81 -16.16 -45.90
CA GLN A 838 -22.87 -17.16 -45.73
C GLN A 838 -23.78 -16.84 -44.53
N PHE A 839 -23.22 -16.44 -43.38
CA PHE A 839 -23.97 -16.02 -42.21
C PHE A 839 -24.82 -14.78 -42.49
N ALA A 840 -24.24 -13.73 -43.09
CA ALA A 840 -24.97 -12.48 -43.38
C ALA A 840 -26.14 -12.71 -44.35
N SER A 841 -25.93 -13.48 -45.43
CA SER A 841 -27.01 -13.88 -46.34
C SER A 841 -28.07 -14.73 -45.64
N GLY A 842 -27.67 -15.62 -44.73
CA GLY A 842 -28.57 -16.43 -43.91
C GLY A 842 -29.47 -15.56 -43.01
N ILE A 843 -28.91 -14.57 -42.32
CA ILE A 843 -29.69 -13.62 -41.50
C ILE A 843 -30.69 -12.83 -42.37
N ILE A 844 -30.24 -12.28 -43.49
CA ILE A 844 -31.09 -11.49 -44.41
C ILE A 844 -32.24 -12.34 -45.02
N ALA A 845 -32.07 -13.66 -45.10
CA ALA A 845 -33.07 -14.59 -45.62
C ALA A 845 -33.95 -15.27 -44.54
N THR A 846 -33.57 -15.22 -43.25
CA THR A 846 -34.28 -15.93 -42.16
C THR A 846 -34.85 -15.03 -41.06
N GLU A 847 -34.44 -13.76 -40.98
CA GLU A 847 -34.95 -12.79 -40.01
C GLU A 847 -35.66 -11.63 -40.73
N GLU A 848 -36.71 -11.06 -40.13
CA GLU A 848 -37.45 -9.92 -40.72
C GLU A 848 -36.78 -8.56 -40.43
N ARG A 849 -36.11 -8.46 -39.27
CA ARG A 849 -35.50 -7.23 -38.72
C ARG A 849 -34.21 -7.54 -37.96
N LEU A 850 -33.43 -6.50 -37.66
CA LEU A 850 -32.26 -6.60 -36.79
C LEU A 850 -32.17 -5.35 -35.91
N ASP A 851 -32.40 -5.52 -34.61
CA ASP A 851 -32.42 -4.41 -33.65
C ASP A 851 -31.06 -4.10 -33.04
N ILE A 852 -30.24 -5.13 -32.75
CA ILE A 852 -28.97 -4.97 -32.05
C ILE A 852 -27.93 -5.92 -32.67
N LEU A 853 -26.80 -5.36 -33.12
CA LEU A 853 -25.62 -6.11 -33.56
C LEU A 853 -24.45 -5.85 -32.60
N VAL A 854 -24.04 -6.88 -31.84
CA VAL A 854 -22.92 -6.79 -30.88
C VAL A 854 -21.69 -7.50 -31.43
N ASN A 855 -20.71 -6.73 -31.91
CA ASN A 855 -19.43 -7.21 -32.43
C ASN A 855 -18.46 -7.52 -31.26
N ASN A 856 -18.76 -8.58 -30.50
CA ASN A 856 -17.99 -9.03 -29.34
C ASN A 856 -16.87 -10.03 -29.70
N ALA A 857 -15.95 -9.63 -30.57
CA ALA A 857 -14.85 -10.46 -31.03
C ALA A 857 -13.52 -10.14 -30.32
N GLY A 858 -12.79 -11.14 -29.83
CA GLY A 858 -11.51 -10.94 -29.13
C GLY A 858 -10.61 -12.17 -29.16
N LEU A 859 -9.56 -12.11 -29.98
CA LEU A 859 -8.55 -13.16 -30.15
C LEU A 859 -7.14 -12.57 -30.04
N GLY A 860 -6.30 -13.19 -29.19
CA GLY A 860 -4.85 -12.95 -29.11
C GLY A 860 -4.04 -14.08 -29.75
N SER A 861 -2.92 -13.76 -30.40
CA SER A 861 -2.06 -14.74 -31.09
C SER A 861 -0.63 -14.23 -31.31
N LYS A 862 0.29 -15.14 -31.65
CA LYS A 862 1.48 -14.76 -32.44
C LYS A 862 1.04 -14.01 -33.70
N ALA A 863 1.83 -13.02 -34.12
CA ALA A 863 1.48 -12.05 -35.18
C ALA A 863 1.59 -12.62 -36.61
N ASP A 864 2.28 -13.74 -36.76
CA ASP A 864 2.61 -14.47 -38.00
C ASP A 864 1.44 -15.24 -38.61
N LYS A 865 0.56 -15.82 -37.78
CA LYS A 865 -0.47 -16.76 -38.25
C LYS A 865 -1.51 -16.07 -39.13
N LYS A 866 -1.59 -16.52 -40.39
CA LYS A 866 -2.59 -16.12 -41.38
C LYS A 866 -3.86 -16.99 -41.34
N THR A 867 -4.92 -16.48 -41.97
CA THR A 867 -6.19 -17.14 -42.27
C THR A 867 -6.20 -17.74 -43.69
N GLU A 868 -7.28 -18.43 -44.06
CA GLU A 868 -7.53 -18.88 -45.44
C GLU A 868 -7.66 -17.70 -46.43
N ASP A 869 -8.13 -16.54 -45.98
CA ASP A 869 -8.17 -15.30 -46.77
C ASP A 869 -6.79 -14.60 -46.90
N GLY A 870 -5.73 -15.18 -46.33
CA GLY A 870 -4.36 -14.65 -46.37
C GLY A 870 -4.08 -13.47 -45.41
N LEU A 871 -5.06 -13.09 -44.59
CA LEU A 871 -4.93 -12.00 -43.62
C LEU A 871 -4.38 -12.48 -42.28
N LEU A 872 -3.79 -11.59 -41.49
CA LEU A 872 -3.30 -11.91 -40.15
C LEU A 872 -4.50 -12.21 -39.22
N LEU A 873 -4.48 -13.39 -38.57
CA LEU A 873 -5.62 -13.94 -37.82
C LEU A 873 -6.21 -12.98 -36.78
N VAL A 874 -5.35 -12.20 -36.10
CA VAL A 874 -5.75 -11.19 -35.11
C VAL A 874 -6.52 -10.04 -35.77
N MET A 875 -6.04 -9.52 -36.90
CA MET A 875 -6.69 -8.41 -37.63
C MET A 875 -8.00 -8.85 -38.28
N GLN A 876 -8.06 -10.07 -38.83
CA GLN A 876 -9.31 -10.56 -39.41
C GLN A 876 -10.36 -10.84 -38.34
N ALA A 877 -10.05 -11.67 -37.34
CA ALA A 877 -11.04 -12.06 -36.34
C ALA A 877 -11.55 -10.88 -35.48
N ASN A 878 -10.69 -9.90 -35.16
CA ASN A 878 -11.05 -8.79 -34.27
C ASN A 878 -11.60 -7.55 -34.99
N TYR A 879 -11.27 -7.36 -36.29
CA TYR A 879 -11.60 -6.13 -37.03
C TYR A 879 -12.19 -6.39 -38.43
N PHE A 880 -11.45 -6.96 -39.38
CA PHE A 880 -11.94 -7.06 -40.77
C PHE A 880 -13.18 -7.95 -40.91
N GLY A 881 -13.30 -8.99 -40.10
CA GLY A 881 -14.48 -9.86 -40.04
C GLY A 881 -15.73 -9.10 -39.55
N PRO A 882 -15.70 -8.50 -38.34
CA PRO A 882 -16.74 -7.59 -37.86
C PRO A 882 -17.07 -6.43 -38.82
N PHE A 883 -16.07 -5.83 -39.47
CA PHE A 883 -16.26 -4.78 -40.48
C PHE A 883 -17.06 -5.29 -41.68
N LEU A 884 -16.68 -6.44 -42.24
CA LEU A 884 -17.42 -7.05 -43.36
C LEU A 884 -18.85 -7.42 -42.95
N LEU A 885 -19.02 -8.11 -41.82
CA LEU A 885 -20.33 -8.53 -41.31
C LEU A 885 -21.27 -7.33 -41.11
N THR A 886 -20.78 -6.27 -40.48
CA THR A 886 -21.56 -5.06 -40.23
C THR A 886 -21.96 -4.36 -41.53
N ASN A 887 -21.08 -4.31 -42.53
CA ASN A 887 -21.39 -3.69 -43.82
C ASN A 887 -22.38 -4.53 -44.66
N LEU A 888 -22.25 -5.85 -44.67
CA LEU A 888 -23.21 -6.74 -45.35
C LEU A 888 -24.62 -6.63 -44.74
N LEU A 889 -24.71 -6.53 -43.41
CA LEU A 889 -25.98 -6.34 -42.71
C LEU A 889 -26.46 -4.87 -42.69
N LEU A 890 -25.68 -3.91 -43.20
CA LEU A 890 -25.98 -2.47 -43.05
C LEU A 890 -27.25 -2.03 -43.78
N ALA A 891 -27.55 -2.61 -44.94
CA ALA A 891 -28.79 -2.35 -45.67
C ALA A 891 -30.03 -2.99 -45.01
N PHE A 892 -29.82 -4.03 -44.20
CA PHE A 892 -30.88 -4.74 -43.47
C PHE A 892 -31.18 -4.06 -42.14
N ILE A 893 -30.14 -3.75 -41.34
CA ILE A 893 -30.29 -3.05 -40.06
C ILE A 893 -30.91 -1.66 -40.22
N LYS A 894 -30.62 -0.95 -41.34
CA LYS A 894 -31.23 0.34 -41.69
C LYS A 894 -32.75 0.30 -41.94
N LYS A 895 -33.36 -0.89 -42.12
CA LYS A 895 -34.83 -1.04 -42.15
C LYS A 895 -35.46 -0.95 -40.75
N THR A 896 -34.67 -1.14 -39.69
CA THR A 896 -35.15 -1.29 -38.32
C THR A 896 -34.98 0.03 -37.55
N PRO A 897 -36.06 0.69 -37.11
CA PRO A 897 -35.96 2.00 -36.46
C PRO A 897 -35.31 1.90 -35.08
N ASN A 898 -34.40 2.82 -34.78
CA ASN A 898 -33.63 2.90 -33.52
C ASN A 898 -32.66 1.72 -33.27
N ALA A 899 -32.32 0.95 -34.31
CA ALA A 899 -31.39 -0.17 -34.23
C ALA A 899 -29.96 0.27 -33.88
N ARG A 900 -29.15 -0.68 -33.41
CA ARG A 900 -27.85 -0.41 -32.76
C ARG A 900 -26.73 -1.32 -33.22
N ILE A 901 -25.53 -0.75 -33.32
CA ILE A 901 -24.28 -1.46 -33.62
C ILE A 901 -23.28 -1.19 -32.50
N VAL A 902 -22.85 -2.23 -31.78
CA VAL A 902 -21.99 -2.14 -30.60
C VAL A 902 -20.66 -2.84 -30.85
N ASN A 903 -19.57 -2.07 -30.92
CA ASN A 903 -18.23 -2.55 -31.28
C ASN A 903 -17.33 -2.69 -30.05
N VAL A 904 -16.94 -3.93 -29.70
CA VAL A 904 -16.11 -4.17 -28.50
C VAL A 904 -14.63 -3.91 -28.79
N ALA A 905 -14.11 -2.84 -28.19
CA ALA A 905 -12.72 -2.42 -28.21
C ALA A 905 -12.01 -2.80 -26.87
N SER A 906 -10.92 -2.10 -26.51
CA SER A 906 -10.11 -2.39 -25.31
C SER A 906 -9.15 -1.22 -25.05
N ALA A 907 -8.77 -0.98 -23.78
CA ALA A 907 -7.70 -0.02 -23.44
C ALA A 907 -6.37 -0.30 -24.15
N ALA A 908 -6.14 -1.52 -24.65
CA ALA A 908 -4.98 -1.84 -25.50
C ALA A 908 -4.87 -0.90 -26.72
N ALA A 909 -5.97 -0.37 -27.24
CA ALA A 909 -6.00 0.59 -28.33
C ALA A 909 -5.15 1.86 -28.05
N LYS A 910 -4.92 2.24 -26.79
CA LYS A 910 -4.03 3.36 -26.41
C LYS A 910 -2.56 3.12 -26.77
N HIS A 911 -2.15 1.87 -26.96
CA HIS A 911 -0.79 1.47 -27.32
C HIS A 911 -0.56 1.32 -28.83
N ALA A 912 -1.58 1.53 -29.66
CA ALA A 912 -1.48 1.47 -31.13
C ALA A 912 -0.91 2.76 -31.74
N ALA A 913 0.24 3.21 -31.23
CA ALA A 913 0.96 4.37 -31.76
C ALA A 913 1.50 4.10 -33.17
N GLY A 914 1.44 5.11 -34.06
CA GLY A 914 1.94 4.99 -35.43
C GLY A 914 1.15 4.04 -36.32
N LEU A 915 -0.19 4.08 -36.24
CA LEU A 915 -1.08 3.29 -37.09
C LEU A 915 -0.88 3.65 -38.58
N ASP A 916 -0.11 2.83 -39.28
CA ASP A 916 -0.11 2.81 -40.74
C ASP A 916 -1.44 2.20 -41.23
N VAL A 917 -2.19 3.02 -41.97
CA VAL A 917 -3.53 2.72 -42.50
C VAL A 917 -3.46 2.02 -43.86
N GLN A 918 -2.38 2.21 -44.62
CA GLN A 918 -2.19 1.48 -45.89
C GLN A 918 -1.70 0.06 -45.61
N ASN A 919 -0.84 -0.11 -44.59
CA ASN A 919 -0.24 -1.39 -44.21
C ASN A 919 -0.86 -1.99 -42.94
N LEU A 920 -2.19 -2.10 -42.89
CA LEU A 920 -2.93 -2.66 -41.75
C LEU A 920 -2.67 -4.16 -41.52
N ASN A 921 -2.37 -4.90 -42.58
CA ASN A 921 -2.19 -6.36 -42.57
C ASN A 921 -0.71 -6.80 -42.63
N THR A 922 0.23 -5.92 -42.26
CA THR A 922 1.67 -6.23 -42.26
C THR A 922 2.26 -6.30 -40.85
N ILE A 923 3.34 -7.06 -40.75
CA ILE A 923 4.20 -7.17 -39.57
C ILE A 923 5.42 -6.27 -39.83
N ARG A 924 5.79 -5.40 -38.89
CA ARG A 924 7.09 -4.74 -38.93
C ARG A 924 8.11 -5.65 -38.24
N HIS A 925 9.19 -5.96 -38.96
CA HIS A 925 10.13 -7.04 -38.63
C HIS A 925 11.17 -6.68 -37.56
N ASP A 926 11.10 -5.48 -36.96
CA ASP A 926 12.22 -4.82 -36.31
C ASP A 926 12.31 -4.99 -34.77
N ARG A 927 11.26 -5.45 -34.08
CA ARG A 927 11.28 -5.64 -32.60
C ARG A 927 10.43 -6.81 -32.10
N ALA A 928 10.74 -7.29 -30.89
CA ALA A 928 9.91 -8.20 -30.11
C ALA A 928 8.59 -7.55 -29.66
N GLY A 929 7.56 -8.36 -29.34
CA GLY A 929 6.26 -7.89 -28.84
C GLY A 929 5.13 -7.71 -29.89
N GLN A 930 5.39 -8.08 -31.15
CA GLN A 930 4.52 -7.83 -32.31
C GLN A 930 3.04 -8.24 -32.13
N GLY A 931 2.75 -9.36 -31.45
CA GLY A 931 1.39 -9.84 -31.24
C GLY A 931 0.50 -8.89 -30.43
N PHE A 932 1.06 -8.22 -29.41
CA PHE A 932 0.32 -7.24 -28.62
C PHE A 932 0.13 -5.92 -29.39
N ALA A 933 1.11 -5.51 -30.19
CA ALA A 933 0.97 -4.35 -31.08
C ALA A 933 -0.13 -4.59 -32.14
N LEU A 934 -0.19 -5.79 -32.73
CA LEU A 934 -1.21 -6.18 -33.70
C LEU A 934 -2.62 -6.22 -33.08
N TYR A 935 -2.76 -6.79 -31.87
CA TYR A 935 -4.01 -6.75 -31.11
C TYR A 935 -4.44 -5.31 -30.81
N SER A 936 -3.51 -4.48 -30.34
CA SER A 936 -3.75 -3.05 -30.06
C SER A 936 -4.23 -2.30 -31.30
N ARG A 937 -3.59 -2.50 -32.46
CA ARG A 937 -4.03 -1.94 -33.76
C ARG A 937 -5.45 -2.37 -34.09
N SER A 938 -5.79 -3.66 -33.96
CA SER A 938 -7.15 -4.16 -34.23
C SER A 938 -8.22 -3.48 -33.35
N LYS A 939 -7.90 -3.21 -32.08
CA LYS A 939 -8.82 -2.56 -31.14
C LYS A 939 -8.92 -1.04 -31.32
N LEU A 940 -7.87 -0.37 -31.82
CA LEU A 940 -7.96 1.02 -32.29
C LEU A 940 -8.82 1.14 -33.55
N CYS A 941 -8.73 0.16 -34.47
CA CYS A 941 -9.56 0.13 -35.69
C CYS A 941 -11.05 0.03 -35.36
N ASN A 942 -11.46 -0.71 -34.32
CA ASN A 942 -12.86 -0.76 -33.87
C ASN A 942 -13.41 0.62 -33.44
N ILE A 943 -12.57 1.49 -32.85
CA ILE A 943 -12.97 2.84 -32.44
C ILE A 943 -13.09 3.76 -33.67
N LEU A 944 -12.07 3.79 -34.53
CA LEU A 944 -12.05 4.56 -35.78
C LEU A 944 -13.20 4.18 -36.73
N PHE A 945 -13.50 2.88 -36.86
CA PHE A 945 -14.63 2.37 -37.61
C PHE A 945 -15.97 2.85 -37.06
N THR A 946 -16.15 2.86 -35.75
CA THR A 946 -17.38 3.36 -35.12
C THR A 946 -17.59 4.86 -35.39
N LEU A 947 -16.53 5.65 -35.34
CA LEU A 947 -16.57 7.09 -35.62
C LEU A 947 -16.94 7.39 -37.09
N GLU A 948 -16.37 6.66 -38.05
CA GLU A 948 -16.71 6.81 -39.47
C GLU A 948 -18.09 6.21 -39.82
N LEU A 949 -18.46 5.08 -39.20
CA LEU A 949 -19.79 4.49 -39.32
C LEU A 949 -20.88 5.46 -38.84
N ALA A 950 -20.67 6.15 -37.72
CA ALA A 950 -21.61 7.14 -37.22
C ALA A 950 -21.84 8.30 -38.21
N LYS A 951 -20.79 8.78 -38.88
CA LYS A 951 -20.92 9.76 -39.98
C LYS A 951 -21.75 9.19 -41.14
N ARG A 952 -21.51 7.93 -41.53
CA ARG A 952 -22.24 7.22 -42.61
C ARG A 952 -23.65 6.73 -42.22
N LEU A 953 -24.05 6.96 -40.97
CA LEU A 953 -25.40 6.75 -40.45
C LEU A 953 -26.16 8.07 -40.23
N GLN A 954 -25.55 9.24 -40.46
CA GLN A 954 -26.26 10.53 -40.41
C GLN A 954 -27.44 10.53 -41.40
N GLY A 955 -28.59 11.02 -40.95
CA GLY A 955 -29.87 10.93 -41.68
C GLY A 955 -30.60 9.60 -41.54
N THR A 956 -30.08 8.63 -40.77
CA THR A 956 -30.79 7.39 -40.41
C THR A 956 -31.05 7.32 -38.90
N THR A 957 -31.99 6.46 -38.49
CA THR A 957 -32.30 6.21 -37.06
C THR A 957 -31.41 5.15 -36.41
N VAL A 958 -30.41 4.62 -37.13
CA VAL A 958 -29.48 3.61 -36.60
C VAL A 958 -28.34 4.30 -35.86
N THR A 959 -28.02 3.82 -34.66
CA THR A 959 -26.92 4.36 -33.83
C THR A 959 -25.78 3.36 -33.69
N THR A 960 -24.56 3.85 -33.48
CA THR A 960 -23.38 2.99 -33.29
C THR A 960 -22.51 3.47 -32.14
N TYR A 961 -21.95 2.53 -31.38
CA TYR A 961 -21.15 2.81 -30.20
C TYR A 961 -19.93 1.88 -30.16
N SER A 962 -18.84 2.35 -29.57
CA SER A 962 -17.68 1.51 -29.24
C SER A 962 -17.47 1.51 -27.75
N LEU A 963 -16.94 0.43 -27.18
CA LEU A 963 -16.76 0.34 -25.74
C LEU A 963 -15.54 -0.47 -25.32
N HIS A 964 -15.10 -0.26 -24.10
CA HIS A 964 -14.20 -1.17 -23.39
C HIS A 964 -14.97 -1.77 -22.20
N PRO A 965 -15.03 -3.11 -22.05
CA PRO A 965 -15.73 -3.77 -20.93
C PRO A 965 -14.99 -3.67 -19.57
N GLY A 966 -14.02 -2.77 -19.43
CA GLY A 966 -13.05 -2.79 -18.33
C GLY A 966 -12.08 -3.99 -18.40
N VAL A 967 -11.29 -4.18 -17.34
CA VAL A 967 -10.34 -5.30 -17.23
C VAL A 967 -11.09 -6.52 -16.67
N VAL A 968 -11.64 -7.35 -17.57
CA VAL A 968 -12.41 -8.55 -17.22
C VAL A 968 -11.54 -9.81 -17.39
N LEU A 969 -11.65 -10.77 -16.48
CA LEU A 969 -11.02 -12.09 -16.61
C LEU A 969 -11.55 -12.82 -17.85
N THR A 970 -10.79 -12.74 -18.94
CA THR A 970 -11.19 -13.12 -20.31
C THR A 970 -10.21 -14.11 -20.94
N ASP A 971 -10.72 -14.94 -21.85
CA ASP A 971 -10.01 -16.00 -22.58
C ASP A 971 -8.92 -15.46 -23.57
N ILE A 972 -8.67 -14.15 -23.58
CA ILE A 972 -7.78 -13.47 -24.55
C ILE A 972 -6.30 -13.76 -24.29
N MET A 973 -5.91 -14.03 -23.03
CA MET A 973 -4.51 -14.23 -22.62
C MET A 973 -3.96 -15.65 -22.90
N ARG A 974 -4.75 -16.51 -23.57
CA ARG A 974 -4.51 -17.94 -23.90
C ARG A 974 -3.17 -18.30 -24.58
N ARG A 975 -2.40 -17.32 -25.04
CA ARG A 975 -1.13 -17.50 -25.80
C ARG A 975 0.05 -16.68 -25.27
N VAL A 976 -0.05 -16.11 -24.06
CA VAL A 976 1.07 -15.44 -23.38
C VAL A 976 1.95 -16.51 -22.69
N PRO A 977 3.29 -16.35 -22.60
CA PRO A 977 4.14 -17.25 -21.81
C PRO A 977 3.77 -17.26 -20.31
N GLN A 978 3.90 -18.42 -19.67
CA GLN A 978 3.41 -18.67 -18.31
C GLN A 978 3.97 -17.71 -17.26
N THR A 979 5.28 -17.47 -17.27
CA THR A 979 5.99 -16.60 -16.31
C THR A 979 5.45 -15.17 -16.34
N LEU A 980 5.37 -14.58 -17.55
CA LEU A 980 4.86 -13.23 -17.74
C LEU A 980 3.38 -13.11 -17.37
N ARG A 981 2.57 -14.13 -17.67
CA ARG A 981 1.15 -14.11 -17.31
C ARG A 981 0.93 -14.30 -15.81
N PHE A 982 1.73 -15.12 -15.12
CA PHE A 982 1.66 -15.24 -13.65
C PHE A 982 1.94 -13.90 -12.96
N ILE A 983 2.95 -13.15 -13.42
CA ILE A 983 3.24 -11.79 -12.93
C ILE A 983 2.05 -10.85 -13.18
N ILE A 984 1.45 -10.90 -14.37
CA ILE A 984 0.29 -10.09 -14.74
C ILE A 984 -0.95 -10.45 -13.87
N GLU A 985 -1.25 -11.73 -13.67
CA GLU A 985 -2.45 -12.18 -12.96
C GLU A 985 -2.39 -11.93 -11.45
N GLN A 986 -1.22 -12.04 -10.82
CA GLN A 986 -1.04 -11.69 -9.40
C GLN A 986 -1.25 -10.18 -9.13
N VAL A 987 -1.01 -9.33 -10.11
CA VAL A 987 -1.27 -7.87 -10.01
C VAL A 987 -2.70 -7.50 -10.43
N ILE A 988 -3.25 -8.16 -11.45
CA ILE A 988 -4.55 -7.80 -12.05
C ILE A 988 -5.75 -8.40 -11.32
N ASN A 989 -5.63 -9.54 -10.62
CA ASN A 989 -6.78 -10.16 -9.93
C ASN A 989 -7.44 -9.28 -8.86
N TRP A 990 -6.73 -8.28 -8.29
CA TRP A 990 -7.30 -7.29 -7.36
C TRP A 990 -8.05 -6.12 -8.04
N PHE A 991 -7.93 -5.99 -9.37
CA PHE A 991 -8.53 -4.92 -10.16
C PHE A 991 -9.41 -5.45 -11.31
N CYS A 992 -9.69 -6.77 -11.31
CA CYS A 992 -10.48 -7.42 -12.34
C CYS A 992 -11.97 -7.35 -12.05
N LYS A 993 -12.74 -6.98 -13.06
CA LYS A 993 -14.21 -6.99 -13.01
C LYS A 993 -14.76 -8.40 -13.17
N SER A 994 -15.88 -8.68 -12.50
CA SER A 994 -16.65 -9.90 -12.77
C SER A 994 -17.21 -9.90 -14.20
N ARG A 995 -17.69 -11.04 -14.68
CA ARG A 995 -18.27 -11.14 -16.04
C ARG A 995 -19.53 -10.29 -16.19
N LEU A 996 -20.35 -10.24 -15.14
CA LEU A 996 -21.59 -9.49 -15.11
C LEU A 996 -21.31 -7.98 -15.09
N GLU A 997 -20.32 -7.51 -14.33
CA GLU A 997 -19.79 -6.13 -14.39
C GLU A 997 -19.24 -5.79 -15.78
N GLY A 998 -18.41 -6.69 -16.35
CA GLY A 998 -17.83 -6.52 -17.68
C GLY A 998 -18.86 -6.47 -18.81
N ALA A 999 -20.00 -7.15 -18.63
CA ALA A 999 -21.13 -7.10 -19.54
C ALA A 999 -21.90 -5.77 -19.46
N GLN A 1000 -21.90 -5.05 -18.33
CA GLN A 1000 -22.78 -3.89 -18.11
C GLN A 1000 -22.63 -2.81 -19.18
N THR A 1001 -21.40 -2.40 -19.54
CA THR A 1001 -21.21 -1.37 -20.58
C THR A 1001 -21.74 -1.85 -21.94
N THR A 1002 -21.65 -3.15 -22.23
CA THR A 1002 -22.18 -3.75 -23.47
C THR A 1002 -23.71 -3.79 -23.48
N ILE A 1003 -24.33 -4.16 -22.35
CA ILE A 1003 -25.77 -4.13 -22.16
C ILE A 1003 -26.28 -2.68 -22.26
N TYR A 1004 -25.65 -1.74 -21.56
CA TYR A 1004 -25.98 -0.31 -21.57
C TYR A 1004 -25.97 0.28 -22.99
N CYS A 1005 -24.88 0.10 -23.76
CA CYS A 1005 -24.83 0.52 -25.16
C CYS A 1005 -25.94 -0.14 -26.01
N SER A 1006 -26.36 -1.36 -25.66
CA SER A 1006 -27.40 -2.11 -26.37
C SER A 1006 -28.84 -1.70 -26.02
N VAL A 1007 -29.12 -1.13 -24.83
CA VAL A 1007 -30.51 -0.88 -24.38
C VAL A 1007 -30.85 0.54 -23.92
N ALA A 1008 -29.88 1.33 -23.43
CA ALA A 1008 -30.12 2.67 -22.87
C ALA A 1008 -30.66 3.63 -23.93
N LYS A 1009 -31.81 4.30 -23.72
CA LYS A 1009 -32.46 5.14 -24.75
C LYS A 1009 -31.80 6.52 -24.87
N GLU A 1010 -31.37 7.04 -23.74
CA GLU A 1010 -30.73 8.34 -23.52
C GLU A 1010 -29.44 8.56 -24.33
N ILE A 1011 -28.72 7.49 -24.70
CA ILE A 1011 -27.47 7.61 -25.45
C ILE A 1011 -27.64 7.80 -26.97
N ALA A 1012 -28.86 7.90 -27.50
CA ALA A 1012 -29.10 8.02 -28.94
C ALA A 1012 -28.37 9.22 -29.60
N SER A 1013 -28.23 10.34 -28.87
CA SER A 1013 -27.48 11.53 -29.29
C SER A 1013 -25.96 11.35 -29.28
N LEU A 1014 -25.46 10.24 -28.72
CA LEU A 1014 -24.04 9.95 -28.49
C LEU A 1014 -23.48 8.93 -29.51
N SER A 1015 -24.18 8.73 -30.63
CA SER A 1015 -23.74 7.87 -31.75
C SER A 1015 -22.32 8.25 -32.21
N GLY A 1016 -21.45 7.26 -32.37
CA GLY A 1016 -20.03 7.41 -32.68
C GLY A 1016 -19.09 7.49 -31.47
N ARG A 1017 -19.61 7.72 -30.25
CA ARG A 1017 -18.77 7.87 -29.05
C ARG A 1017 -18.18 6.55 -28.54
N HIS A 1018 -17.16 6.68 -27.69
CA HIS A 1018 -16.52 5.58 -26.98
C HIS A 1018 -17.00 5.55 -25.53
N PHE A 1019 -17.23 4.34 -24.99
CA PHE A 1019 -17.79 4.12 -23.66
C PHE A 1019 -16.90 3.24 -22.79
N HIS A 1020 -16.83 3.59 -21.50
CA HIS A 1020 -16.22 2.79 -20.44
C HIS A 1020 -17.06 2.94 -19.18
N ASP A 1021 -17.37 1.83 -18.51
CA ASP A 1021 -18.18 1.80 -17.30
C ASP A 1021 -19.51 2.56 -17.43
N CYS A 1022 -20.22 2.30 -18.54
CA CYS A 1022 -21.46 2.97 -18.96
C CYS A 1022 -21.36 4.50 -19.22
N HIS A 1023 -20.20 5.13 -19.02
CA HIS A 1023 -19.98 6.56 -19.29
C HIS A 1023 -19.26 6.79 -20.63
N VAL A 1024 -19.48 7.95 -21.24
CA VAL A 1024 -18.68 8.39 -22.41
C VAL A 1024 -17.27 8.73 -21.94
N VAL A 1025 -16.27 8.31 -22.72
CA VAL A 1025 -14.86 8.64 -22.53
C VAL A 1025 -14.26 9.17 -23.83
N ASP A 1026 -13.31 10.10 -23.71
CA ASP A 1026 -12.61 10.63 -24.87
C ASP A 1026 -11.73 9.57 -25.55
N THR A 1027 -11.76 9.59 -26.88
CA THR A 1027 -10.92 8.72 -27.70
C THR A 1027 -9.47 9.21 -27.75
N TYR A 1028 -8.52 8.30 -27.93
CA TYR A 1028 -7.10 8.63 -28.02
C TYR A 1028 -6.83 9.59 -29.19
N LYS A 1029 -5.78 10.43 -29.12
CA LYS A 1029 -5.47 11.44 -30.16
C LYS A 1029 -5.41 10.86 -31.59
N THR A 1030 -4.92 9.63 -31.77
CA THR A 1030 -4.90 8.91 -33.06
C THR A 1030 -6.27 8.44 -33.56
N ALA A 1031 -7.29 8.40 -32.70
CA ALA A 1031 -8.68 8.15 -33.03
C ALA A 1031 -9.52 9.44 -33.16
N GLN A 1032 -8.96 10.61 -32.85
CA GLN A 1032 -9.63 11.91 -33.02
C GLN A 1032 -9.40 12.51 -34.41
N ASP A 1033 -8.46 11.96 -35.19
CA ASP A 1033 -8.19 12.37 -36.57
C ASP A 1033 -9.34 11.93 -37.52
N PRO A 1034 -10.04 12.88 -38.17
CA PRO A 1034 -11.19 12.56 -39.01
C PRO A 1034 -10.79 11.92 -40.35
N ASP A 1035 -9.57 12.13 -40.85
CA ASP A 1035 -9.13 11.67 -42.15
C ASP A 1035 -8.50 10.27 -42.09
N ILE A 1036 -7.80 9.94 -40.99
CA ILE A 1036 -7.42 8.55 -40.66
C ILE A 1036 -8.64 7.64 -40.65
N SER A 1037 -9.77 8.09 -40.08
CA SER A 1037 -11.00 7.27 -40.04
C SER A 1037 -11.62 7.02 -41.42
N LYS A 1038 -11.56 7.98 -42.35
CA LYS A 1038 -12.00 7.83 -43.75
C LYS A 1038 -11.07 6.90 -44.54
N GLN A 1039 -9.75 7.07 -44.38
CA GLN A 1039 -8.74 6.24 -45.05
C GLN A 1039 -8.84 4.77 -44.60
N LEU A 1040 -9.02 4.54 -43.29
CA LEU A 1040 -9.22 3.20 -42.73
C LEU A 1040 -10.42 2.50 -43.36
N TRP A 1041 -11.52 3.23 -43.54
CA TRP A 1041 -12.71 2.68 -44.19
C TRP A 1041 -12.41 2.20 -45.61
N LYS A 1042 -11.83 3.07 -46.46
CA LYS A 1042 -11.53 2.73 -47.86
C LYS A 1042 -10.61 1.49 -47.96
N VAL A 1043 -9.50 1.47 -47.22
CA VAL A 1043 -8.58 0.32 -47.23
C VAL A 1043 -9.28 -0.95 -46.73
N SER A 1044 -10.19 -0.83 -45.76
CA SER A 1044 -10.97 -1.97 -45.27
C SER A 1044 -11.96 -2.50 -46.31
N GLU A 1045 -12.65 -1.64 -47.07
CA GLU A 1045 -13.51 -2.05 -48.19
C GLU A 1045 -12.75 -2.84 -49.27
N GLU A 1046 -11.53 -2.39 -49.59
CA GLU A 1046 -10.64 -3.06 -50.55
C GLU A 1046 -10.16 -4.41 -50.00
N VAL A 1047 -9.71 -4.48 -48.75
CA VAL A 1047 -9.20 -5.70 -48.09
C VAL A 1047 -10.29 -6.77 -47.92
N VAL A 1048 -11.52 -6.41 -47.51
CA VAL A 1048 -12.63 -7.37 -47.37
C VAL A 1048 -13.35 -7.67 -48.70
N LYS A 1049 -12.89 -7.03 -49.80
CA LYS A 1049 -13.48 -7.11 -51.14
C LYS A 1049 -14.98 -6.77 -51.13
N LEU A 1050 -15.37 -5.71 -50.41
CA LEU A 1050 -16.79 -5.41 -50.14
C LEU A 1050 -17.60 -5.25 -51.44
N ASN A 1051 -17.01 -4.58 -52.44
CA ASN A 1051 -17.64 -4.23 -53.71
C ASN A 1051 -17.26 -5.17 -54.87
N ARG A 1052 -16.73 -6.38 -54.59
CA ARG A 1052 -16.62 -7.46 -55.58
C ARG A 1052 -17.66 -8.54 -55.25
N ASN A 1053 -18.53 -8.80 -56.23
CA ASN A 1053 -19.41 -9.96 -56.28
C ASN A 1053 -18.58 -11.24 -56.45
#